data_AF-A0AA52HBV9-F1
#
_entry.id   AF-A0AA52HBV9-F1
#
_cell.length_a   1.000
_cell.length_b   1.000
_cell.length_c   1.000
_cell.angle_alpha   90.00
_cell.angle_beta   90.00
_cell.angle_gamma   90.00
#
_symmetry.space_group_name_H-M   'P 1'
#
loop_
_entity.id
_entity.type
_entity.pdbx_description
1 polymer ?
#
loop_
_entity_poly.entity_id
_entity_poly.type
_entity_poly.pdbx_seq_one_letter_code
_entity_poly.pdbx_strand_id
1 'polypeptide(L)'
;MITVLSPSAYSKDYLVTSKKEYNKVSKSVKAGDVIRLRDGIWKDFDIRLEAKGTKDKPIVLTAETKGGVILVGQSSLRFAGEYLHISGLVFKDGYTPRSSVIEYRINKDRLANNSRVSEVVIDSYNNPERYETDFWVMMYGKNNRFDHNHLIGKRNKGVTMAVRLNSAASQENHHRIDHNYFGPRPILGSNGGETLRIGTSHYSLSNSFTVVENNYFDRTNGELEIISVKAGKNIIRNNTFFEARGTLTLRHGNGNLLEGNIFLGNGKDHTGGLRVINADHIVRNNYMEGLKGYRFGGALVVMNGVPNSPINRYHQVKNTIIENNTLVNSDHIQLAAGSDKERSAVPVGSKFQDNLIYNEDKRNSFTVYDDISGIDFESNLIKKGTPNEIGEGFKSVNLTLKRASNGLLYPKETSKGVSSSLKVTHKDATGVTWYSKPSETSPFDTGKTYDVHPGEDTLYDAVQSAKAGDILYLNPGTYTATKLIALSKPLTIRSKVPVENPEESKVKILFERTALFEIADGGSLKLYGLLISGEDAPDSVGNAVIRTSKYSMLQNYHLIIKNSHFVNLDKNRSFDLLKVAPGTMADQISIENTYVDTVSGTILKLDQERDDYGRYNAEYVDISGSRFTNIQGPLISFYRGGTDESTFGPHFSLRTSLLGKVGRGKKNGLNASIFLHGVQVSRIANTVFKDSQVIRVEHTVGEPVTQIVGNKFQRTSGPTVSELYSLKKNTAVIKDNEESQ
;
A
#
# COMPACT_ATOMS: atom_id res chain seq x y z
N MET A 1 6.80 -23.07 67.81
CA MET A 1 6.88 -22.57 66.42
C MET A 1 6.59 -23.73 65.49
N ILE A 2 5.46 -23.69 64.78
CA ILE A 2 5.16 -24.66 63.71
C ILE A 2 5.68 -24.02 62.42
N THR A 3 6.82 -24.52 61.93
CA THR A 3 7.40 -24.11 60.66
C THR A 3 6.60 -24.76 59.54
N VAL A 4 5.66 -24.02 58.95
CA VAL A 4 4.95 -24.45 57.74
C VAL A 4 5.94 -24.38 56.57
N LEU A 5 6.47 -25.55 56.18
CA LEU A 5 7.21 -25.72 54.94
C LEU A 5 6.25 -25.53 53.76
N SER A 6 6.26 -24.35 53.16
CA SER A 6 5.62 -24.09 51.87
C SER A 6 6.24 -25.00 50.81
N PRO A 7 5.47 -25.84 50.09
CA PRO A 7 6.03 -26.64 49.01
C PRO A 7 6.47 -25.70 47.89
N SER A 8 7.77 -25.67 47.61
CA SER A 8 8.33 -25.04 46.41
C SER A 8 7.68 -25.67 45.19
N ALA A 9 6.71 -25.00 44.58
CA ALA A 9 6.11 -25.42 43.33
C ALA A 9 7.19 -25.33 42.22
N TYR A 10 7.74 -26.47 41.84
CA TYR A 10 8.65 -26.62 40.70
C TYR A 10 7.91 -26.26 39.41
N SER A 11 8.52 -25.38 38.61
CA SER A 11 8.12 -25.08 37.23
C SER A 11 8.27 -26.34 36.37
N LYS A 12 7.22 -26.74 35.65
CA LYS A 12 7.27 -27.89 34.74
C LYS A 12 7.47 -27.43 33.29
N ASP A 13 8.32 -28.15 32.57
CA ASP A 13 8.52 -27.98 31.12
C ASP A 13 7.82 -29.14 30.38
N TYR A 14 6.82 -28.81 29.57
CA TYR A 14 6.00 -29.74 28.83
C TYR A 14 6.37 -29.67 27.34
N LEU A 15 7.13 -30.65 26.83
CA LEU A 15 7.26 -30.85 25.40
C LEU A 15 5.99 -31.51 24.86
N VAL A 16 5.30 -30.81 23.98
CA VAL A 16 4.02 -31.21 23.41
C VAL A 16 4.19 -31.55 21.93
N THR A 17 3.82 -32.77 21.57
CA THR A 17 4.07 -33.36 20.25
C THR A 17 2.83 -33.41 19.35
N SER A 18 1.65 -33.11 19.90
CA SER A 18 0.37 -33.15 19.19
C SER A 18 -0.67 -32.16 19.73
N LYS A 19 -1.68 -31.81 18.92
CA LYS A 19 -2.81 -30.95 19.35
C LYS A 19 -3.58 -31.54 20.55
N LYS A 20 -3.73 -32.87 20.59
CA LYS A 20 -4.42 -33.57 21.68
C LYS A 20 -3.66 -33.42 23.00
N GLU A 21 -2.35 -33.55 22.94
CA GLU A 21 -1.47 -33.35 24.09
C GLU A 21 -1.46 -31.89 24.55
N TYR A 22 -1.39 -30.93 23.62
CA TYR A 22 -1.54 -29.51 23.94
C TYR A 22 -2.84 -29.22 24.70
N ASN A 23 -3.96 -29.74 24.20
CA ASN A 23 -5.28 -29.54 24.80
C ASN A 23 -5.40 -30.17 26.20
N LYS A 24 -4.61 -31.20 26.50
CA LYS A 24 -4.53 -31.80 27.84
C LYS A 24 -3.67 -30.94 28.76
N VAL A 25 -2.46 -30.59 28.32
CA VAL A 25 -1.48 -29.82 29.11
C VAL A 25 -1.98 -28.42 29.44
N SER A 26 -2.48 -27.69 28.44
CA SER A 26 -2.96 -26.30 28.58
C SER A 26 -4.08 -26.10 29.60
N LYS A 27 -4.81 -27.16 29.98
CA LYS A 27 -5.84 -27.11 31.02
C LYS A 27 -5.30 -27.27 32.45
N SER A 28 -4.04 -27.68 32.58
CA SER A 28 -3.42 -28.08 33.87
C SER A 28 -2.19 -27.26 34.26
N VAL A 29 -1.75 -26.36 33.38
CA VAL A 29 -0.57 -25.50 33.62
C VAL A 29 -0.78 -24.57 34.81
N LYS A 30 0.29 -24.35 35.56
CA LYS A 30 0.39 -23.48 36.72
C LYS A 30 1.42 -22.39 36.47
N ALA A 31 1.39 -21.34 37.29
CA ALA A 31 2.35 -20.25 37.22
C ALA A 31 3.80 -20.75 37.20
N GLY A 32 4.56 -20.35 36.18
CA GLY A 32 5.94 -20.77 35.93
C GLY A 32 6.08 -21.86 34.87
N ASP A 33 5.02 -22.62 34.58
CA ASP A 33 5.11 -23.74 33.63
C ASP A 33 5.37 -23.25 32.19
N VAL A 34 6.06 -24.10 31.43
CA VAL A 34 6.41 -23.89 30.02
C VAL A 34 5.74 -24.98 29.18
N ILE A 35 5.00 -24.58 28.14
CA ILE A 35 4.50 -25.44 27.08
C ILE A 35 5.40 -25.23 25.86
N ARG A 36 6.17 -26.24 25.46
CA ARG A 36 6.97 -26.24 24.24
C ARG A 36 6.27 -27.05 23.15
N LEU A 37 5.94 -26.41 22.03
CA LEU A 37 5.47 -27.12 20.85
C LEU A 37 6.68 -27.74 20.15
N ARG A 38 6.64 -29.05 19.91
CA ARG A 38 7.68 -29.76 19.14
C ARG A 38 7.81 -29.16 17.74
N ASP A 39 9.03 -29.07 17.26
CA ASP A 39 9.35 -28.62 15.90
C ASP A 39 8.57 -29.41 14.84
N GLY A 40 8.16 -28.70 13.79
CA GLY A 40 7.41 -29.25 12.66
C GLY A 40 6.21 -28.41 12.24
N ILE A 41 5.43 -28.99 11.32
CA ILE A 41 4.25 -28.35 10.73
C ILE A 41 3.01 -28.68 11.57
N TRP A 42 2.35 -27.63 12.07
CA TRP A 42 1.10 -27.67 12.80
C TRP A 42 -0.02 -27.12 11.91
N LYS A 43 -0.59 -27.99 11.07
CA LYS A 43 -1.68 -27.64 10.16
C LYS A 43 -3.01 -27.51 10.89
N ASP A 44 -3.81 -26.49 10.59
CA ASP A 44 -5.18 -26.28 11.09
C ASP A 44 -5.26 -26.29 12.62
N PHE A 45 -4.36 -25.56 13.29
CA PHE A 45 -4.28 -25.50 14.74
C PHE A 45 -4.80 -24.17 15.30
N ASP A 46 -6.03 -24.20 15.81
CA ASP A 46 -6.62 -23.10 16.55
C ASP A 46 -6.19 -23.17 18.02
N ILE A 47 -5.03 -22.56 18.32
CA ILE A 47 -4.44 -22.52 19.65
C ILE A 47 -5.31 -21.67 20.58
N ARG A 48 -5.71 -22.28 21.70
CA ARG A 48 -6.40 -21.61 22.79
C ARG A 48 -5.61 -21.78 24.09
N LEU A 49 -5.23 -20.68 24.74
CA LEU A 49 -4.58 -20.68 26.06
C LEU A 49 -5.35 -19.79 27.04
N GLU A 50 -5.93 -20.40 28.08
CA GLU A 50 -6.58 -19.64 29.15
C GLU A 50 -5.98 -20.07 30.47
N ALA A 51 -5.14 -19.21 31.06
CA ALA A 51 -4.36 -19.55 32.24
C ALA A 51 -3.96 -18.30 33.03
N LYS A 52 -3.52 -18.48 34.27
CA LYS A 52 -3.11 -17.38 35.15
C LYS A 52 -1.71 -17.66 35.71
N GLY A 53 -0.72 -16.98 35.15
CA GLY A 53 0.62 -16.89 35.71
C GLY A 53 0.70 -15.85 36.82
N THR A 54 1.92 -15.49 37.19
CA THR A 54 2.23 -14.36 38.07
C THR A 54 3.34 -13.53 37.45
N LYS A 55 3.56 -12.30 37.95
CA LYS A 55 4.63 -11.41 37.47
C LYS A 55 6.00 -12.10 37.46
N ASP A 56 6.32 -12.84 38.51
CA ASP A 56 7.63 -13.49 38.67
C ASP A 56 7.67 -14.90 38.06
N LYS A 57 6.50 -15.49 37.78
CA LYS A 57 6.35 -16.83 37.21
C LYS A 57 5.26 -16.82 36.12
N PRO A 58 5.55 -16.23 34.94
CA PRO A 58 4.63 -16.27 33.82
C PRO A 58 4.43 -17.71 33.33
N ILE A 59 3.32 -17.96 32.65
CA ILE A 59 3.14 -19.21 31.90
C ILE A 59 3.60 -18.98 30.48
N VAL A 60 4.50 -19.84 29.99
CA VAL A 60 5.13 -19.68 28.67
C VAL A 60 4.55 -20.68 27.68
N LEU A 61 4.17 -20.22 26.50
CA LEU A 61 3.91 -21.05 25.31
C LEU A 61 4.97 -20.72 24.26
N THR A 62 5.85 -21.65 23.92
CA THR A 62 6.94 -21.40 22.98
C THR A 62 7.13 -22.54 21.99
N ALA A 63 7.79 -22.25 20.87
CA ALA A 63 8.37 -23.30 20.04
C ALA A 63 9.55 -24.00 20.77
N GLU A 64 9.78 -25.27 20.44
CA GLU A 64 10.98 -26.03 20.83
C GLU A 64 12.23 -25.32 20.31
N THR A 65 12.31 -25.11 19.00
CA THR A 65 13.27 -24.21 18.35
C THR A 65 12.53 -23.00 17.79
N LYS A 66 12.99 -21.77 18.08
CA LYS A 66 12.37 -20.56 17.49
C LYS A 66 12.44 -20.64 15.96
N GLY A 67 11.28 -20.54 15.31
CA GLY A 67 11.16 -20.73 13.87
C GLY A 67 10.93 -22.19 13.42
N GLY A 68 11.12 -23.18 14.30
CA GLY A 68 10.92 -24.60 14.02
C GLY A 68 9.45 -25.03 14.06
N VAL A 69 8.57 -24.27 14.71
CA VAL A 69 7.12 -24.52 14.77
C VAL A 69 6.38 -23.67 13.75
N ILE A 70 5.88 -24.32 12.70
CA ILE A 70 5.23 -23.67 11.56
C ILE A 70 3.73 -23.98 11.58
N LEU A 71 2.90 -22.97 11.81
CA LEU A 71 1.45 -23.03 11.76
C LEU A 71 0.95 -22.73 10.35
N VAL A 72 0.29 -23.72 9.73
CA VAL A 72 -0.19 -23.64 8.34
C VAL A 72 -1.70 -23.91 8.26
N GLY A 73 -2.28 -23.74 7.07
CA GLY A 73 -3.71 -23.97 6.84
C GLY A 73 -4.56 -22.98 7.62
N GLN A 74 -5.62 -23.44 8.28
CA GLN A 74 -6.54 -22.63 9.09
C GLN A 74 -6.14 -22.65 10.57
N SER A 75 -5.03 -22.00 10.90
CA SER A 75 -4.49 -21.87 12.26
C SER A 75 -4.71 -20.47 12.82
N SER A 76 -4.82 -20.36 14.14
CA SER A 76 -4.93 -19.08 14.85
C SER A 76 -4.53 -19.23 16.31
N LEU A 77 -4.33 -18.11 17.01
CA LEU A 77 -3.94 -18.04 18.42
C LEU A 77 -4.88 -17.11 19.18
N ARG A 78 -5.48 -17.61 20.25
CA ARG A 78 -6.28 -16.80 21.17
C ARG A 78 -5.94 -17.15 22.61
N PHE A 79 -5.82 -16.12 23.45
CA PHE A 79 -5.49 -16.34 24.86
C PHE A 79 -6.16 -15.35 25.81
N ALA A 80 -6.36 -15.77 27.06
CA ALA A 80 -6.94 -14.95 28.12
C ALA A 80 -6.37 -15.33 29.49
N GLY A 81 -6.53 -14.43 30.45
CA GLY A 81 -5.96 -14.52 31.78
C GLY A 81 -4.83 -13.52 31.98
N GLU A 82 -3.81 -13.88 32.77
CA GLU A 82 -2.77 -12.93 33.18
C GLU A 82 -1.38 -13.55 33.15
N TYR A 83 -0.37 -12.74 32.82
CA TYR A 83 1.04 -13.13 32.84
C TYR A 83 1.33 -14.35 31.97
N LEU A 84 0.89 -14.26 30.71
CA LEU A 84 1.17 -15.25 29.67
C LEU A 84 2.25 -14.71 28.74
N HIS A 85 3.19 -15.57 28.32
CA HIS A 85 4.21 -15.22 27.32
C HIS A 85 4.18 -16.22 26.18
N ILE A 86 3.85 -15.77 24.97
CA ILE A 86 3.85 -16.58 23.76
C ILE A 86 5.02 -16.18 22.85
N SER A 87 5.81 -17.15 22.37
CA SER A 87 6.98 -16.85 21.53
C SER A 87 7.42 -17.92 20.52
N GLY A 88 8.17 -17.50 19.50
CA GLY A 88 8.94 -18.39 18.62
C GLY A 88 8.13 -19.10 17.52
N LEU A 89 6.88 -18.70 17.30
CA LEU A 89 5.95 -19.31 16.35
C LEU A 89 6.02 -18.67 14.96
N VAL A 90 5.72 -19.43 13.90
CA VAL A 90 5.63 -18.93 12.52
C VAL A 90 4.27 -19.26 11.91
N PHE A 91 3.50 -18.26 11.50
CA PHE A 91 2.28 -18.43 10.69
C PHE A 91 2.60 -18.17 9.22
N LYS A 92 2.41 -19.17 8.35
CA LYS A 92 2.57 -19.06 6.89
C LYS A 92 1.76 -20.15 6.17
N ASP A 93 1.67 -20.10 4.85
CA ASP A 93 1.00 -21.13 4.03
C ASP A 93 -0.46 -21.41 4.49
N GLY A 94 -1.23 -20.34 4.70
CA GLY A 94 -2.61 -20.42 5.18
C GLY A 94 -3.22 -19.06 5.52
N TYR A 95 -4.30 -19.09 6.29
CA TYR A 95 -5.02 -17.89 6.75
C TYR A 95 -5.83 -18.23 8.00
N THR A 96 -6.25 -17.22 8.76
CA THR A 96 -7.06 -17.46 9.96
C THR A 96 -8.49 -17.90 9.58
N PRO A 97 -9.07 -18.91 10.25
CA PRO A 97 -10.50 -19.23 10.13
C PRO A 97 -11.37 -18.29 10.99
N ARG A 98 -10.78 -17.25 11.60
CA ARG A 98 -11.42 -16.30 12.51
C ARG A 98 -11.31 -14.89 11.96
N SER A 99 -11.83 -13.92 12.71
CA SER A 99 -11.58 -12.50 12.41
C SER A 99 -10.11 -12.11 12.55
N SER A 100 -9.29 -12.88 13.27
CA SER A 100 -7.88 -12.52 13.48
C SER A 100 -6.94 -13.72 13.64
N VAL A 101 -5.67 -13.56 13.28
CA VAL A 101 -4.63 -14.59 13.48
C VAL A 101 -4.28 -14.70 14.97
N ILE A 102 -4.05 -13.57 15.65
CA ILE A 102 -3.73 -13.50 17.08
C ILE A 102 -4.73 -12.59 17.79
N GLU A 103 -5.42 -13.10 18.82
CA GLU A 103 -6.26 -12.29 19.72
C GLU A 103 -5.85 -12.40 21.19
N TYR A 104 -5.71 -11.25 21.85
CA TYR A 104 -5.51 -11.11 23.31
C TYR A 104 -6.83 -11.29 24.09
N ARG A 105 -7.67 -12.22 23.64
CA ARG A 105 -8.92 -12.63 24.30
C ARG A 105 -9.37 -14.00 23.79
N ILE A 106 -10.18 -14.68 24.58
CA ILE A 106 -10.96 -15.84 24.11
C ILE A 106 -12.34 -15.41 23.58
N ASN A 107 -12.95 -14.41 24.20
CA ASN A 107 -14.21 -13.81 23.78
C ASN A 107 -14.35 -12.42 24.43
N LYS A 108 -15.52 -11.77 24.28
CA LYS A 108 -15.75 -10.40 24.79
C LYS A 108 -15.56 -10.25 26.30
N ASP A 109 -15.74 -11.33 27.08
CA ASP A 109 -15.72 -11.30 28.55
C ASP A 109 -14.40 -11.83 29.14
N ARG A 110 -13.61 -12.55 28.34
CA ARG A 110 -12.35 -13.19 28.77
C ARG A 110 -11.18 -12.63 27.99
N LEU A 111 -10.49 -11.66 28.59
CA LEU A 111 -9.37 -10.91 28.01
C LEU A 111 -8.02 -11.40 28.55
N ALA A 112 -6.94 -11.07 27.87
CA ALA A 112 -5.58 -11.20 28.38
C ALA A 112 -5.10 -9.88 28.98
N ASN A 113 -4.42 -9.93 30.12
CA ASN A 113 -3.76 -8.77 30.74
C ASN A 113 -2.33 -9.12 31.14
N ASN A 114 -1.45 -8.12 31.26
CA ASN A 114 -0.05 -8.31 31.67
C ASN A 114 0.67 -9.41 30.86
N SER A 115 0.28 -9.61 29.59
CA SER A 115 0.71 -10.72 28.75
C SER A 115 1.55 -10.24 27.58
N ARG A 116 2.39 -11.12 27.04
CA ARG A 116 3.40 -10.80 26.03
C ARG A 116 3.33 -11.75 24.85
N VAL A 117 3.34 -11.22 23.63
CA VAL A 117 3.64 -11.97 22.40
C VAL A 117 4.94 -11.43 21.83
N SER A 118 5.96 -12.28 21.72
CA SER A 118 7.25 -11.87 21.17
C SER A 118 7.87 -12.88 20.24
N GLU A 119 8.68 -12.42 19.29
CA GLU A 119 9.39 -13.29 18.36
C GLU A 119 8.45 -14.25 17.62
N VAL A 120 7.29 -13.76 17.21
CA VAL A 120 6.35 -14.46 16.32
C VAL A 120 6.46 -13.87 14.92
N VAL A 121 6.45 -14.75 13.92
CA VAL A 121 6.42 -14.38 12.51
C VAL A 121 5.01 -14.63 11.95
N ILE A 122 4.46 -13.67 11.23
CA ILE A 122 3.31 -13.85 10.34
C ILE A 122 3.77 -13.44 8.94
N ASP A 123 3.90 -14.43 8.05
CA ASP A 123 4.38 -14.25 6.69
C ASP A 123 3.31 -14.68 5.69
N SER A 124 2.78 -13.70 4.97
CA SER A 124 1.86 -13.90 3.86
C SER A 124 0.61 -14.75 4.20
N TYR A 125 0.19 -14.72 5.47
CA TYR A 125 -0.91 -15.52 6.01
C TYR A 125 -2.29 -14.87 5.75
N ASN A 126 -2.66 -14.82 4.47
CA ASN A 126 -3.75 -13.99 3.94
C ASN A 126 -4.97 -14.82 3.56
N ASN A 127 -6.16 -14.32 3.90
CA ASN A 127 -7.40 -14.80 3.28
C ASN A 127 -7.26 -14.79 1.74
N PRO A 128 -7.67 -15.85 1.01
CA PRO A 128 -7.55 -15.92 -0.45
C PRO A 128 -8.35 -14.85 -1.20
N GLU A 129 -9.39 -14.28 -0.58
CA GLU A 129 -10.18 -13.21 -1.16
C GLU A 129 -9.65 -11.84 -0.72
N ARG A 130 -9.16 -11.04 -1.68
CA ARG A 130 -8.51 -9.72 -1.41
C ARG A 130 -9.35 -8.80 -0.55
N TYR A 131 -10.67 -8.81 -0.69
CA TYR A 131 -11.55 -7.89 0.04
C TYR A 131 -12.30 -8.55 1.19
N GLU A 132 -12.10 -9.84 1.43
CA GLU A 132 -12.55 -10.48 2.66
C GLU A 132 -11.71 -9.96 3.83
N THR A 133 -12.40 -9.51 4.88
CA THR A 133 -11.76 -8.74 5.95
C THR A 133 -11.30 -9.63 7.09
N ASP A 134 -10.01 -9.61 7.36
CA ASP A 134 -9.43 -10.15 8.59
C ASP A 134 -8.35 -9.21 9.15
N PHE A 135 -7.87 -9.54 10.35
CA PHE A 135 -6.78 -8.84 11.01
C PHE A 135 -5.67 -9.83 11.38
N TRP A 136 -4.43 -9.41 11.48
CA TRP A 136 -3.40 -10.32 11.99
C TRP A 136 -3.29 -10.30 13.50
N VAL A 137 -3.31 -9.11 14.12
CA VAL A 137 -3.15 -9.00 15.57
C VAL A 137 -4.20 -8.06 16.17
N MET A 138 -4.96 -8.56 17.15
CA MET A 138 -5.94 -7.77 17.88
C MET A 138 -5.64 -7.78 19.38
N MET A 139 -5.25 -6.61 19.90
CA MET A 139 -4.98 -6.39 21.32
C MET A 139 -6.23 -5.90 22.05
N TYR A 140 -6.46 -6.48 23.22
CA TYR A 140 -7.51 -6.16 24.18
C TYR A 140 -6.91 -6.18 25.60
N GLY A 141 -7.69 -5.84 26.62
CA GLY A 141 -7.24 -5.86 28.01
C GLY A 141 -6.25 -4.75 28.33
N LYS A 142 -5.37 -4.96 29.31
CA LYS A 142 -4.40 -3.97 29.82
C LYS A 142 -3.00 -4.56 30.03
N ASN A 143 -2.01 -3.68 29.98
CA ASN A 143 -0.59 -3.93 30.24
C ASN A 143 0.03 -5.04 29.38
N ASN A 144 -0.51 -5.26 28.18
CA ASN A 144 0.01 -6.25 27.26
C ASN A 144 1.18 -5.70 26.44
N ARG A 145 2.06 -6.59 26.00
CA ARG A 145 3.23 -6.26 25.18
C ARG A 145 3.28 -7.09 23.90
N PHE A 146 3.48 -6.43 22.76
CA PHE A 146 3.72 -7.06 21.47
C PHE A 146 5.08 -6.58 20.97
N ASP A 147 6.11 -7.44 21.04
CA ASP A 147 7.49 -7.01 20.77
C ASP A 147 8.38 -7.99 20.02
N HIS A 148 9.36 -7.48 19.27
CA HIS A 148 10.28 -8.30 18.46
C HIS A 148 9.58 -9.25 17.47
N ASN A 149 8.36 -8.93 17.04
CA ASN A 149 7.62 -9.74 16.07
C ASN A 149 7.93 -9.32 14.63
N HIS A 150 7.63 -10.20 13.68
CA HIS A 150 7.85 -10.00 12.26
C HIS A 150 6.52 -10.18 11.52
N LEU A 151 5.96 -9.10 10.99
CA LEU A 151 4.70 -9.14 10.23
C LEU A 151 4.97 -8.69 8.80
N ILE A 152 4.77 -9.55 7.80
CA ILE A 152 5.08 -9.22 6.41
C ILE A 152 4.09 -9.81 5.41
N GLY A 153 3.70 -9.00 4.42
CA GLY A 153 2.97 -9.49 3.25
C GLY A 153 1.46 -9.61 3.43
N LYS A 154 0.82 -8.73 4.23
CA LYS A 154 -0.65 -8.71 4.31
C LYS A 154 -1.23 -8.13 3.02
N ARG A 155 -2.07 -8.88 2.32
CA ARG A 155 -2.54 -8.59 0.95
C ARG A 155 -4.05 -8.38 0.85
N ASN A 156 -4.81 -8.86 1.83
CA ASN A 156 -6.26 -8.68 1.90
C ASN A 156 -6.66 -7.50 2.80
N LYS A 157 -7.92 -7.08 2.67
CA LYS A 157 -8.53 -5.97 3.43
C LYS A 157 -8.49 -6.24 4.93
N GLY A 158 -8.33 -5.16 5.69
CA GLY A 158 -8.29 -5.15 7.14
C GLY A 158 -6.90 -4.80 7.67
N VAL A 159 -6.88 -4.01 8.73
CA VAL A 159 -5.66 -3.54 9.39
C VAL A 159 -4.77 -4.71 9.82
N THR A 160 -3.45 -4.59 9.67
CA THR A 160 -2.52 -5.66 10.09
C THR A 160 -2.62 -5.88 11.60
N MET A 161 -2.51 -4.81 12.39
CA MET A 161 -2.59 -4.86 13.85
C MET A 161 -3.50 -3.77 14.40
N ALA A 162 -4.35 -4.10 15.39
CA ALA A 162 -5.11 -3.07 16.09
C ALA A 162 -5.22 -3.26 17.60
N VAL A 163 -5.29 -2.14 18.31
CA VAL A 163 -5.69 -2.04 19.72
C VAL A 163 -7.17 -1.71 19.79
N ARG A 164 -7.94 -2.51 20.53
CA ARG A 164 -9.40 -2.37 20.65
C ARG A 164 -9.78 -1.80 21.99
N LEU A 165 -10.73 -0.86 21.96
CA LEU A 165 -11.19 -0.08 23.13
C LEU A 165 -12.68 -0.28 23.42
N ASN A 166 -13.25 -1.38 22.93
CA ASN A 166 -14.70 -1.64 22.94
C ASN A 166 -15.28 -2.03 24.30
N SER A 167 -14.49 -1.87 25.37
CA SER A 167 -14.91 -1.98 26.77
C SER A 167 -13.94 -1.20 27.66
N ALA A 168 -14.40 -0.75 28.83
CA ALA A 168 -13.54 -0.11 29.83
C ALA A 168 -12.35 -1.01 30.26
N ALA A 169 -12.53 -2.32 30.18
CA ALA A 169 -11.49 -3.31 30.45
C ALA A 169 -10.34 -3.29 29.41
N SER A 170 -10.55 -2.72 28.22
CA SER A 170 -9.50 -2.55 27.19
C SER A 170 -9.12 -1.09 26.93
N GLN A 171 -9.76 -0.14 27.63
CA GLN A 171 -9.37 1.27 27.66
C GLN A 171 -8.31 1.51 28.72
N GLU A 172 -7.60 2.64 28.63
CA GLU A 172 -6.50 2.97 29.54
C GLU A 172 -5.57 1.77 29.73
N ASN A 173 -5.14 1.22 28.59
CA ASN A 173 -4.59 -0.12 28.51
C ASN A 173 -3.10 -0.16 28.77
N HIS A 174 -2.37 0.96 28.61
CA HIS A 174 -0.91 0.98 28.78
C HIS A 174 -0.21 -0.14 27.99
N HIS A 175 -0.76 -0.50 26.83
CA HIS A 175 -0.14 -1.48 25.94
C HIS A 175 1.20 -0.95 25.42
N ARG A 176 2.14 -1.86 25.19
CA ARG A 176 3.44 -1.54 24.61
C ARG A 176 3.66 -2.35 23.34
N ILE A 177 3.94 -1.65 22.24
CA ILE A 177 4.18 -2.23 20.91
C ILE A 177 5.58 -1.78 20.51
N ASP A 178 6.58 -2.67 20.63
CA ASP A 178 7.97 -2.28 20.49
C ASP A 178 8.91 -3.25 19.76
N HIS A 179 9.93 -2.73 19.07
CA HIS A 179 10.94 -3.54 18.35
C HIS A 179 10.35 -4.48 17.29
N ASN A 180 9.14 -4.23 16.79
CA ASN A 180 8.54 -5.05 15.74
C ASN A 180 9.04 -4.63 14.36
N TYR A 181 9.22 -5.61 13.50
CA TYR A 181 9.42 -5.40 12.06
C TYR A 181 8.05 -5.53 11.37
N PHE A 182 7.48 -4.37 11.01
CA PHE A 182 6.35 -4.29 10.08
C PHE A 182 6.92 -4.21 8.67
N GLY A 183 7.06 -5.38 8.05
CA GLY A 183 7.62 -5.52 6.72
C GLY A 183 6.68 -5.04 5.60
N PRO A 184 7.11 -5.20 4.34
CA PRO A 184 6.35 -4.77 3.17
C PRO A 184 4.87 -5.19 3.21
N ARG A 185 4.00 -4.20 3.03
CA ARG A 185 2.57 -4.37 2.80
C ARG A 185 2.24 -3.77 1.43
N PRO A 186 1.85 -4.56 0.42
CA PRO A 186 1.55 -4.02 -0.90
C PRO A 186 0.29 -3.16 -0.88
N ILE A 187 0.13 -2.37 -1.94
CA ILE A 187 -1.04 -1.51 -2.15
C ILE A 187 -2.29 -2.38 -2.20
N LEU A 188 -3.28 -2.07 -1.37
CA LEU A 188 -4.54 -2.80 -1.34
C LEU A 188 -5.40 -2.48 -2.58
N GLY A 189 -5.34 -1.23 -3.05
CA GLY A 189 -6.23 -0.68 -4.09
C GLY A 189 -7.59 -0.25 -3.54
N SER A 190 -7.70 -0.02 -2.23
CA SER A 190 -8.91 0.39 -1.51
C SER A 190 -8.55 0.83 -0.08
N ASN A 191 -9.54 1.35 0.66
CA ASN A 191 -9.46 1.62 2.10
C ASN A 191 -9.44 0.34 2.96
N GLY A 192 -8.82 0.42 4.13
CA GLY A 192 -8.68 -0.69 5.08
C GLY A 192 -7.33 -1.40 4.97
N GLY A 193 -6.33 -0.67 4.48
CA GLY A 193 -4.96 -1.12 4.27
C GLY A 193 -4.04 -0.81 5.45
N GLU A 194 -4.56 -0.33 6.59
CA GLU A 194 -3.71 0.27 7.64
C GLU A 194 -2.75 -0.76 8.24
N THR A 195 -1.51 -0.39 8.54
CA THR A 195 -0.58 -1.32 9.20
C THR A 195 -0.89 -1.42 10.70
N LEU A 196 -1.10 -0.28 11.36
CA LEU A 196 -1.44 -0.24 12.79
C LEU A 196 -2.62 0.70 13.03
N ARG A 197 -3.57 0.27 13.87
CA ARG A 197 -4.67 1.14 14.33
C ARG A 197 -4.84 1.10 15.84
N ILE A 198 -4.96 2.26 16.47
CA ILE A 198 -5.19 2.38 17.92
C ILE A 198 -6.58 2.92 18.16
N GLY A 199 -7.55 2.05 18.48
CA GLY A 199 -8.94 2.44 18.68
C GLY A 199 -9.78 2.47 17.39
N THR A 200 -10.94 3.10 17.47
CA THR A 200 -11.89 3.34 16.37
C THR A 200 -12.62 4.66 16.62
N SER A 201 -13.32 5.20 15.63
CA SER A 201 -14.11 6.44 15.79
C SER A 201 -15.01 6.41 17.03
N HIS A 202 -15.78 5.33 17.22
CA HIS A 202 -16.76 5.16 18.29
C HIS A 202 -16.17 5.27 19.70
N TYR A 203 -14.89 4.92 19.89
CA TYR A 203 -14.21 4.93 21.19
C TYR A 203 -13.07 5.96 21.23
N SER A 204 -13.03 6.88 20.27
CA SER A 204 -11.87 7.75 20.06
C SER A 204 -11.65 8.80 21.14
N LEU A 205 -12.71 9.18 21.87
CA LEU A 205 -12.64 10.09 23.00
C LEU A 205 -12.15 9.40 24.29
N SER A 206 -12.03 8.08 24.30
CA SER A 206 -11.46 7.34 25.43
C SER A 206 -9.93 7.39 25.40
N ASN A 207 -9.32 7.46 26.58
CA ASN A 207 -7.87 7.32 26.70
C ASN A 207 -7.46 5.87 26.49
N SER A 208 -6.38 5.65 25.73
CA SER A 208 -5.79 4.34 25.49
C SER A 208 -4.45 4.18 26.20
N PHE A 209 -3.63 5.24 26.27
CA PHE A 209 -2.28 5.18 26.85
C PHE A 209 -1.35 4.14 26.20
N THR A 210 -1.64 3.75 24.95
CA THR A 210 -0.78 2.82 24.21
C THR A 210 0.54 3.51 23.87
N VAL A 211 1.64 2.79 24.05
CA VAL A 211 2.99 3.19 23.63
C VAL A 211 3.40 2.37 22.42
N VAL A 212 3.71 3.04 21.31
CA VAL A 212 4.24 2.45 20.09
C VAL A 212 5.65 3.00 19.88
N GLU A 213 6.68 2.18 20.13
CA GLU A 213 8.05 2.67 20.12
C GLU A 213 9.06 1.72 19.49
N ASN A 214 10.10 2.27 18.86
CA ASN A 214 11.19 1.49 18.30
C ASN A 214 10.76 0.40 17.31
N ASN A 215 9.69 0.64 16.53
CA ASN A 215 9.29 -0.26 15.44
C ASN A 215 9.86 0.21 14.09
N TYR A 216 10.03 -0.72 13.17
CA TYR A 216 10.47 -0.44 11.79
C TYR A 216 9.35 -0.75 10.82
N PHE A 217 8.89 0.26 10.08
CA PHE A 217 7.86 0.19 9.06
C PHE A 217 8.53 0.24 7.68
N ASP A 218 8.76 -0.92 7.08
CA ASP A 218 9.44 -1.08 5.80
C ASP A 218 8.42 -1.21 4.66
N ARG A 219 8.28 -0.20 3.80
CA ARG A 219 7.40 -0.21 2.61
C ARG A 219 5.96 -0.68 2.94
N THR A 220 5.40 -0.08 3.99
CA THR A 220 4.04 -0.36 4.47
C THR A 220 3.00 0.42 3.66
N ASN A 221 2.80 0.00 2.42
CA ASN A 221 2.16 0.78 1.36
C ASN A 221 0.67 0.44 1.17
N GLY A 222 0.02 -0.12 2.20
CA GLY A 222 -1.34 -0.66 2.09
C GLY A 222 -2.39 0.38 1.67
N GLU A 223 -2.28 1.59 2.21
CA GLU A 223 -3.16 2.74 1.96
C GLU A 223 -2.54 4.05 2.49
N LEU A 224 -3.31 5.13 2.51
CA LEU A 224 -2.92 6.44 3.06
C LEU A 224 -2.50 6.41 4.55
N GLU A 225 -3.13 5.61 5.41
CA GLU A 225 -2.80 5.53 6.84
C GLU A 225 -1.90 4.33 7.17
N ILE A 226 -0.58 4.55 7.34
CA ILE A 226 0.33 3.51 7.88
C ILE A 226 -0.07 3.21 9.34
N ILE A 227 -0.16 4.28 10.14
CA ILE A 227 -0.68 4.24 11.50
C ILE A 227 -1.92 5.14 11.57
N SER A 228 -3.04 4.57 12.02
CA SER A 228 -4.29 5.27 12.24
C SER A 228 -4.57 5.37 13.75
N VAL A 229 -4.22 6.51 14.36
CA VAL A 229 -4.50 6.77 15.79
C VAL A 229 -5.93 7.25 15.93
N LYS A 230 -6.76 6.50 16.64
CA LYS A 230 -8.19 6.72 16.81
C LYS A 230 -8.59 6.60 18.29
N ALA A 231 -7.78 7.22 19.17
CA ALA A 231 -7.91 7.19 20.63
C ALA A 231 -7.08 8.30 21.28
N GLY A 232 -7.32 8.58 22.56
CA GLY A 232 -6.61 9.62 23.31
C GLY A 232 -5.35 9.17 24.05
N LYS A 233 -4.45 10.12 24.28
CA LYS A 233 -3.27 10.02 25.17
C LYS A 233 -2.29 8.89 24.87
N ASN A 234 -2.09 8.56 23.60
CA ASN A 234 -1.08 7.59 23.17
C ASN A 234 0.28 8.26 22.99
N ILE A 235 1.34 7.44 23.05
CA ILE A 235 2.71 7.86 22.77
C ILE A 235 3.21 7.04 21.57
N ILE A 236 3.58 7.71 20.49
CA ILE A 236 4.16 7.07 19.31
C ILE A 236 5.54 7.70 19.09
N ARG A 237 6.60 6.95 19.38
CA ARG A 237 7.95 7.51 19.42
C ARG A 237 9.06 6.62 18.88
N ASN A 238 10.14 7.22 18.37
CA ASN A 238 11.34 6.50 17.94
C ASN A 238 11.09 5.40 16.89
N ASN A 239 10.02 5.50 16.11
CA ASN A 239 9.74 4.56 15.02
C ASN A 239 10.43 5.04 13.73
N THR A 240 10.84 4.11 12.88
CA THR A 240 11.40 4.41 11.56
C THR A 240 10.44 3.96 10.46
N PHE A 241 10.09 4.88 9.56
CA PHE A 241 9.29 4.64 8.37
C PHE A 241 10.21 4.73 7.15
N PHE A 242 10.43 3.61 6.47
CA PHE A 242 11.35 3.52 5.34
C PHE A 242 10.55 3.24 4.07
N GLU A 243 10.61 4.19 3.13
CA GLU A 243 9.92 4.12 1.82
C GLU A 243 8.45 3.72 1.93
N ALA A 244 7.80 4.13 3.02
CA ALA A 244 6.42 3.80 3.31
C ALA A 244 5.49 4.82 2.65
N ARG A 245 4.64 4.35 1.74
CA ARG A 245 3.63 5.14 1.04
C ARG A 245 2.40 5.29 1.92
N GLY A 246 2.26 6.44 2.56
CA GLY A 246 1.24 6.69 3.57
C GLY A 246 1.76 7.56 4.71
N THR A 247 0.99 7.66 5.78
CA THR A 247 1.22 8.60 6.88
C THR A 247 1.02 7.97 8.26
N LEU A 248 1.66 8.57 9.26
CA LEU A 248 1.20 8.47 10.64
C LEU A 248 0.11 9.53 10.83
N THR A 249 -1.15 9.08 10.93
CA THR A 249 -2.32 9.95 11.08
C THR A 249 -2.87 9.94 12.50
N LEU A 250 -3.01 11.12 13.09
CA LEU A 250 -3.86 11.39 14.27
C LEU A 250 -5.32 11.51 13.84
N ARG A 251 -5.94 10.37 13.52
CA ARG A 251 -7.21 10.34 12.77
C ARG A 251 -8.40 10.73 13.62
N HIS A 252 -8.43 10.27 14.88
CA HIS A 252 -9.39 10.66 15.91
C HIS A 252 -8.73 10.63 17.30
N GLY A 253 -9.36 11.28 18.28
CA GLY A 253 -8.90 11.31 19.67
C GLY A 253 -7.84 12.37 19.94
N ASN A 254 -7.69 12.75 21.21
CA ASN A 254 -6.97 13.96 21.62
C ASN A 254 -5.75 13.64 22.51
N GLY A 255 -4.84 14.59 22.69
CA GLY A 255 -3.79 14.47 23.71
C GLY A 255 -2.66 13.49 23.38
N ASN A 256 -2.50 13.11 22.11
CA ASN A 256 -1.45 12.19 21.66
C ASN A 256 -0.08 12.87 21.51
N LEU A 257 1.00 12.14 21.81
CA LEU A 257 2.39 12.54 21.63
C LEU A 257 3.04 11.78 20.47
N LEU A 258 3.55 12.52 19.48
CA LEU A 258 4.36 12.01 18.38
C LEU A 258 5.80 12.54 18.52
N GLU A 259 6.74 11.68 18.89
CA GLU A 259 8.08 12.11 19.29
C GLU A 259 9.21 11.32 18.65
N GLY A 260 10.20 11.99 18.04
CA GLY A 260 11.43 11.29 17.64
C GLY A 260 11.24 10.25 16.54
N ASN A 261 10.14 10.31 15.77
CA ASN A 261 9.92 9.40 14.65
C ASN A 261 10.73 9.85 13.43
N ILE A 262 11.14 8.90 12.60
CA ILE A 262 12.02 9.12 11.47
C ILE A 262 11.33 8.60 10.20
N PHE A 263 11.21 9.45 9.19
CA PHE A 263 10.63 9.13 7.90
C PHE A 263 11.70 9.30 6.82
N LEU A 264 12.05 8.20 6.16
CA LEU A 264 13.03 8.14 5.08
C LEU A 264 12.30 7.76 3.79
N GLY A 265 11.89 8.77 3.02
CA GLY A 265 11.12 8.56 1.80
C GLY A 265 11.96 8.21 0.58
N ASN A 266 13.25 8.56 0.57
CA ASN A 266 14.17 8.37 -0.56
C ASN A 266 13.64 8.90 -1.91
N GLY A 267 12.72 9.86 -1.89
CA GLY A 267 12.08 10.36 -3.11
C GLY A 267 11.09 9.39 -3.76
N LYS A 268 10.70 8.30 -3.10
CA LYS A 268 9.66 7.39 -3.58
C LYS A 268 8.30 8.09 -3.54
N ASP A 269 7.49 7.84 -4.56
CA ASP A 269 6.20 8.50 -4.74
C ASP A 269 5.23 8.23 -3.57
N HIS A 270 4.41 9.21 -3.22
CA HIS A 270 3.44 9.16 -2.11
C HIS A 270 3.99 8.79 -0.73
N THR A 271 5.31 8.89 -0.51
CA THR A 271 5.88 8.81 0.84
C THR A 271 5.46 10.02 1.65
N GLY A 272 4.72 9.77 2.73
CA GLY A 272 4.17 10.81 3.60
C GLY A 272 4.82 10.80 4.98
N GLY A 273 4.43 11.77 5.80
CA GLY A 273 4.94 11.89 7.17
C GLY A 273 3.79 11.91 8.16
N LEU A 274 3.50 13.09 8.69
CA LEU A 274 2.61 13.29 9.83
C LEU A 274 1.32 13.99 9.39
N ARG A 275 0.16 13.47 9.80
CA ARG A 275 -1.13 14.13 9.58
C ARG A 275 -1.83 14.40 10.92
N VAL A 276 -2.08 15.67 11.18
CA VAL A 276 -2.60 16.22 12.44
C VAL A 276 -4.05 16.66 12.26
N ILE A 277 -4.90 16.14 13.15
CA ILE A 277 -6.35 16.41 13.25
C ILE A 277 -6.66 16.34 14.75
N ASN A 278 -7.75 16.96 15.21
CA ASN A 278 -8.20 16.93 16.62
C ASN A 278 -7.29 17.74 17.57
N ALA A 279 -7.45 17.56 18.89
CA ALA A 279 -6.98 18.51 19.88
C ALA A 279 -5.81 18.03 20.78
N ASP A 280 -5.09 19.01 21.32
CA ASP A 280 -4.12 18.88 22.41
C ASP A 280 -2.92 17.95 22.08
N HIS A 281 -2.54 17.89 20.80
CA HIS A 281 -1.43 17.06 20.35
C HIS A 281 -0.07 17.72 20.60
N ILE A 282 0.94 16.88 20.80
CA ILE A 282 2.34 17.30 20.78
C ILE A 282 3.04 16.51 19.67
N VAL A 283 3.58 17.23 18.69
CA VAL A 283 4.32 16.69 17.55
C VAL A 283 5.71 17.27 17.58
N ARG A 284 6.67 16.52 18.12
CA ARG A 284 8.00 17.06 18.37
C ARG A 284 9.18 16.18 17.98
N ASN A 285 10.29 16.82 17.64
CA ASN A 285 11.56 16.13 17.42
C ASN A 285 11.51 15.03 16.34
N ASN A 286 10.58 15.13 15.37
CA ASN A 286 10.46 14.16 14.27
C ASN A 286 11.30 14.58 13.07
N TYR A 287 11.93 13.61 12.40
CA TYR A 287 12.79 13.81 11.24
C TYR A 287 12.12 13.27 9.97
N MET A 288 12.03 14.08 8.92
CA MET A 288 11.36 13.74 7.66
C MET A 288 12.29 14.07 6.49
N GLU A 289 12.71 13.06 5.73
CA GLU A 289 13.66 13.22 4.61
C GLU A 289 13.11 12.60 3.32
N GLY A 290 13.09 13.39 2.23
CA GLY A 290 12.79 12.86 0.90
C GLY A 290 11.33 12.46 0.67
N LEU A 291 10.37 13.09 1.36
CA LEU A 291 8.95 12.75 1.29
C LEU A 291 8.25 13.41 0.10
N LYS A 292 7.50 12.64 -0.69
CA LYS A 292 6.90 13.07 -1.97
C LYS A 292 5.38 13.15 -1.98
N GLY A 293 4.72 12.63 -0.97
CA GLY A 293 3.27 12.71 -0.87
C GLY A 293 2.78 14.15 -0.77
N TYR A 294 1.52 14.34 -1.16
CA TYR A 294 0.81 15.61 -1.18
C TYR A 294 -0.61 15.42 -0.65
N ARG A 295 -1.36 16.51 -0.52
CA ARG A 295 -2.70 16.49 0.06
C ARG A 295 -2.66 15.87 1.46
N PHE A 296 -3.47 14.86 1.72
CA PHE A 296 -3.48 14.15 2.99
C PHE A 296 -2.24 13.26 3.20
N GLY A 297 -1.49 12.97 2.15
CA GLY A 297 -0.24 12.22 2.19
C GLY A 297 1.01 13.09 2.32
N GLY A 298 0.87 14.39 2.62
CA GLY A 298 2.00 15.32 2.74
C GLY A 298 3.04 14.91 3.78
N ALA A 299 4.21 15.58 3.73
CA ALA A 299 5.26 15.40 4.72
C ALA A 299 4.78 15.82 6.11
N LEU A 300 4.08 16.96 6.20
CA LEU A 300 3.39 17.41 7.40
C LEU A 300 2.09 18.08 7.02
N VAL A 301 0.97 17.57 7.53
CA VAL A 301 -0.37 18.01 7.17
C VAL A 301 -1.12 18.40 8.44
N VAL A 302 -1.62 19.64 8.50
CA VAL A 302 -2.54 20.13 9.52
C VAL A 302 -3.89 20.33 8.86
N MET A 303 -4.90 19.55 9.24
CA MET A 303 -6.20 19.53 8.58
C MET A 303 -7.17 20.59 9.10
N ASN A 304 -8.10 21.03 8.25
CA ASN A 304 -9.36 21.61 8.70
C ASN A 304 -10.28 20.53 9.30
N GLY A 305 -11.11 20.94 10.26
CA GLY A 305 -12.16 20.12 10.86
C GLY A 305 -13.56 20.47 10.34
N VAL A 306 -14.53 19.65 10.73
CA VAL A 306 -15.97 19.93 10.55
C VAL A 306 -16.49 20.61 11.81
N PRO A 307 -17.14 21.78 11.72
CA PRO A 307 -17.79 22.41 12.87
C PRO A 307 -18.84 21.47 13.50
N ASN A 308 -18.90 21.38 14.83
CA ASN A 308 -19.79 20.45 15.55
C ASN A 308 -19.71 19.01 15.02
N SER A 309 -18.48 18.57 14.74
CA SER A 309 -18.18 17.32 14.04
C SER A 309 -18.85 16.10 14.70
N PRO A 310 -19.52 15.23 13.93
CA PRO A 310 -19.82 13.87 14.37
C PRO A 310 -18.53 13.08 14.67
N ILE A 311 -18.62 12.09 15.58
CA ILE A 311 -17.44 11.36 16.09
C ILE A 311 -16.62 10.62 15.00
N ASN A 312 -17.25 10.27 13.88
CA ASN A 312 -16.62 9.59 12.74
C ASN A 312 -16.10 10.56 11.67
N ARG A 313 -16.30 11.87 11.82
CA ARG A 313 -15.78 12.90 10.93
C ARG A 313 -14.44 13.44 11.46
N TYR A 314 -14.08 14.67 11.08
CA TYR A 314 -12.81 15.32 11.43
C TYR A 314 -13.09 16.41 12.45
N HIS A 315 -12.51 16.35 13.65
CA HIS A 315 -12.59 17.47 14.58
C HIS A 315 -11.53 18.53 14.24
N GLN A 316 -11.83 19.78 14.60
CA GLN A 316 -10.93 20.91 14.45
C GLN A 316 -9.57 20.64 15.12
N VAL A 317 -8.49 21.04 14.45
CA VAL A 317 -7.17 21.09 15.08
C VAL A 317 -7.17 22.18 16.14
N LYS A 318 -6.89 21.81 17.38
CA LYS A 318 -6.93 22.75 18.51
C LYS A 318 -5.77 22.51 19.48
N ASN A 319 -5.16 23.57 19.99
CA ASN A 319 -4.12 23.49 21.03
C ASN A 319 -2.97 22.53 20.70
N THR A 320 -2.61 22.39 19.42
CA THR A 320 -1.56 21.46 19.01
C THR A 320 -0.22 22.16 18.98
N ILE A 321 0.81 21.53 19.56
CA ILE A 321 2.19 22.02 19.54
C ILE A 321 2.98 21.21 18.53
N ILE A 322 3.55 21.88 17.53
CA ILE A 322 4.42 21.30 16.50
C ILE A 322 5.80 21.94 16.63
N GLU A 323 6.75 21.20 17.20
CA GLU A 323 8.05 21.79 17.55
C GLU A 323 9.29 20.94 17.28
N ASN A 324 10.42 21.59 17.02
CA ASN A 324 11.72 20.91 16.86
C ASN A 324 11.72 19.79 15.80
N ASN A 325 10.85 19.85 14.79
CA ASN A 325 10.85 18.88 13.71
C ASN A 325 11.83 19.34 12.60
N THR A 326 12.41 18.40 11.88
CA THR A 326 13.29 18.67 10.73
C THR A 326 12.71 18.05 9.48
N LEU A 327 12.50 18.88 8.45
CA LEU A 327 12.05 18.46 7.13
C LEU A 327 13.16 18.74 6.12
N VAL A 328 13.68 17.69 5.49
CA VAL A 328 14.74 17.76 4.47
C VAL A 328 14.20 17.24 3.16
N ASN A 329 14.33 18.01 2.09
CA ASN A 329 13.93 17.62 0.74
C ASN A 329 12.55 16.95 0.72
N SER A 330 11.60 17.54 1.43
CA SER A 330 10.22 17.05 1.54
C SER A 330 9.27 18.03 0.87
N ASP A 331 8.35 17.52 0.07
CA ASP A 331 7.72 18.34 -0.97
C ASP A 331 6.56 19.18 -0.44
N HIS A 332 5.74 18.64 0.47
CA HIS A 332 4.49 19.29 0.86
C HIS A 332 4.31 19.38 2.39
N ILE A 333 4.25 20.61 2.90
CA ILE A 333 3.74 21.00 4.21
C ILE A 333 2.41 21.71 3.96
N GLN A 334 1.32 21.15 4.47
CA GLN A 334 -0.02 21.62 4.14
C GLN A 334 -0.77 22.06 5.38
N LEU A 335 -1.26 23.30 5.37
CA LEU A 335 -1.95 23.92 6.48
C LEU A 335 -3.42 24.18 6.10
N ALA A 336 -4.32 23.94 7.07
CA ALA A 336 -5.77 23.94 6.85
C ALA A 336 -6.23 22.97 5.73
N ALA A 337 -5.47 21.89 5.53
CA ALA A 337 -5.66 20.97 4.42
C ALA A 337 -7.06 20.33 4.43
N GLY A 338 -7.64 20.17 3.23
CA GLY A 338 -9.00 19.65 3.06
C GLY A 338 -10.09 20.69 3.28
N SER A 339 -9.78 21.98 3.39
CA SER A 339 -10.79 23.03 3.53
C SER A 339 -11.83 22.99 2.40
N ASP A 340 -13.10 22.92 2.80
CA ASP A 340 -14.27 22.97 1.93
C ASP A 340 -15.50 23.41 2.75
N LYS A 341 -16.69 23.36 2.14
CA LYS A 341 -17.93 23.77 2.80
C LYS A 341 -18.24 22.96 4.06
N GLU A 342 -17.86 21.68 4.10
CA GLU A 342 -18.06 20.81 5.26
C GLU A 342 -16.92 20.99 6.27
N ARG A 343 -15.67 20.93 5.80
CA ARG A 343 -14.44 21.08 6.58
C ARG A 343 -14.03 22.55 6.69
N SER A 344 -14.85 23.35 7.36
CA SER A 344 -14.69 24.81 7.49
C SER A 344 -14.16 25.28 8.85
N ALA A 345 -13.83 24.37 9.77
CA ALA A 345 -13.23 24.73 11.06
C ALA A 345 -11.70 24.75 10.96
N VAL A 346 -11.13 25.95 10.88
CA VAL A 346 -9.67 26.19 10.78
C VAL A 346 -8.90 25.83 12.05
N PRO A 347 -7.59 25.59 12.01
CA PRO A 347 -6.78 25.34 13.21
C PRO A 347 -6.82 26.52 14.20
N VAL A 348 -6.85 26.24 15.51
CA VAL A 348 -6.93 27.28 16.57
C VAL A 348 -6.02 26.99 17.77
N GLY A 349 -5.52 28.06 18.40
CA GLY A 349 -4.70 27.99 19.63
C GLY A 349 -3.45 27.11 19.52
N SER A 350 -2.97 26.87 18.30
CA SER A 350 -1.88 25.92 18.01
C SER A 350 -0.57 26.66 17.83
N LYS A 351 0.56 25.95 17.96
CA LYS A 351 1.91 26.52 17.84
C LYS A 351 2.74 25.73 16.86
N PHE A 352 3.52 26.43 16.05
CA PHE A 352 4.49 25.88 15.12
C PHE A 352 5.84 26.56 15.38
N GLN A 353 6.71 25.90 16.14
CA GLN A 353 7.91 26.55 16.67
C GLN A 353 9.19 25.74 16.52
N ASP A 354 10.33 26.40 16.34
CA ASP A 354 11.65 25.77 16.34
C ASP A 354 11.87 24.66 15.30
N ASN A 355 11.03 24.61 14.26
CA ASN A 355 11.17 23.65 13.18
C ASN A 355 12.24 24.10 12.17
N LEU A 356 12.87 23.13 11.51
CA LEU A 356 13.87 23.33 10.47
C LEU A 356 13.35 22.80 9.13
N ILE A 357 13.28 23.66 8.13
CA ILE A 357 12.85 23.30 6.77
C ILE A 357 13.99 23.54 5.80
N TYR A 358 14.40 22.49 5.10
CA TYR A 358 15.50 22.52 4.16
C TYR A 358 15.13 21.82 2.86
N ASN A 359 15.11 22.55 1.76
CA ASN A 359 15.05 21.97 0.42
C ASN A 359 16.28 22.42 -0.37
N GLU A 360 17.07 21.48 -0.88
CA GLU A 360 18.27 21.81 -1.66
C GLU A 360 17.92 22.60 -2.93
N ASP A 361 16.85 22.19 -3.60
CA ASP A 361 16.32 22.81 -4.82
C ASP A 361 15.55 24.12 -4.56
N LYS A 362 15.45 24.55 -3.30
CA LYS A 362 14.76 25.77 -2.87
C LYS A 362 13.29 25.82 -3.28
N ARG A 363 12.64 24.68 -3.53
CA ARG A 363 11.19 24.67 -3.82
C ARG A 363 10.38 25.15 -2.62
N ASN A 364 9.23 25.78 -2.90
CA ASN A 364 8.23 26.04 -1.87
C ASN A 364 7.65 24.71 -1.37
N SER A 365 7.63 24.50 -0.06
CA SER A 365 6.96 23.36 0.55
C SER A 365 5.57 23.68 1.08
N PHE A 366 5.25 24.95 1.33
CA PHE A 366 4.01 25.33 1.97
C PHE A 366 2.85 25.41 0.98
N THR A 367 1.70 24.90 1.40
CA THR A 367 0.41 25.18 0.77
C THR A 367 -0.60 25.50 1.88
N VAL A 368 -1.23 26.67 1.78
CA VAL A 368 -2.24 27.15 2.74
C VAL A 368 -3.60 27.11 2.06
N TYR A 369 -4.55 26.40 2.67
CA TYR A 369 -5.87 26.16 2.10
C TYR A 369 -6.98 27.04 2.69
N ASP A 370 -6.75 27.65 3.86
CA ASP A 370 -7.71 28.47 4.61
C ASP A 370 -6.96 29.38 5.59
N ASP A 371 -7.69 30.13 6.42
CA ASP A 371 -7.09 30.92 7.49
C ASP A 371 -6.24 30.06 8.45
N ILE A 372 -5.04 30.56 8.75
CA ILE A 372 -4.04 29.94 9.63
C ILE A 372 -3.66 30.85 10.81
N SER A 373 -4.40 31.94 11.02
CA SER A 373 -4.18 32.89 12.12
C SER A 373 -4.25 32.24 13.52
N GLY A 374 -4.91 31.09 13.64
CA GLY A 374 -4.96 30.29 14.86
C GLY A 374 -3.72 29.42 15.12
N ILE A 375 -2.68 29.55 14.30
CA ILE A 375 -1.37 28.90 14.47
C ILE A 375 -0.32 29.98 14.71
N ASP A 376 0.25 30.01 15.91
CA ASP A 376 1.37 30.89 16.24
C ASP A 376 2.68 30.31 15.68
N PHE A 377 3.35 31.05 14.79
CA PHE A 377 4.64 30.65 14.24
C PHE A 377 5.77 31.36 14.98
N GLU A 378 6.75 30.60 15.49
CA GLU A 378 7.87 31.19 16.25
C GLU A 378 9.21 30.50 15.98
N SER A 379 10.27 31.28 15.78
CA SER A 379 11.65 30.78 15.78
C SER A 379 11.96 29.62 14.82
N ASN A 380 11.18 29.47 13.74
CA ASN A 380 11.40 28.47 12.70
C ASN A 380 12.51 28.91 11.74
N LEU A 381 13.26 27.95 11.21
CA LEU A 381 14.31 28.21 10.24
C LEU A 381 13.98 27.59 8.89
N ILE A 382 14.25 28.36 7.83
CA ILE A 382 14.15 27.88 6.45
C ILE A 382 15.43 28.21 5.68
N LYS A 383 15.84 27.33 4.75
CA LYS A 383 17.03 27.57 3.90
C LYS A 383 16.86 28.87 3.10
N LYS A 384 17.90 29.71 3.09
CA LYS A 384 17.92 30.96 2.33
C LYS A 384 17.63 30.72 0.85
N GLY A 385 16.69 31.49 0.31
CA GLY A 385 16.26 31.42 -1.09
C GLY A 385 15.10 30.45 -1.33
N THR A 386 14.67 29.69 -0.33
CA THR A 386 13.40 28.95 -0.38
C THR A 386 12.24 29.93 -0.19
N PRO A 387 11.23 29.95 -1.08
CA PRO A 387 10.02 30.72 -0.87
C PRO A 387 9.31 30.30 0.41
N ASN A 388 8.79 31.28 1.15
CA ASN A 388 7.98 31.06 2.34
C ASN A 388 6.83 32.05 2.35
N GLU A 389 5.62 31.56 2.08
CA GLU A 389 4.39 32.36 2.04
C GLU A 389 3.88 32.71 3.45
N ILE A 390 4.36 32.02 4.50
CA ILE A 390 3.96 32.30 5.89
C ILE A 390 4.60 33.59 6.40
N GLY A 391 5.88 33.82 6.08
CA GLY A 391 6.63 35.03 6.46
C GLY A 391 6.95 35.12 7.96
N GLU A 392 5.96 35.44 8.79
CA GLU A 392 6.11 35.67 10.23
C GLU A 392 6.50 34.38 10.97
N GLY A 393 7.34 34.50 12.00
CA GLY A 393 7.84 33.35 12.76
C GLY A 393 8.90 32.49 12.08
N PHE A 394 9.31 32.85 10.85
CA PHE A 394 10.37 32.18 10.09
C PHE A 394 11.56 33.09 9.83
N LYS A 395 12.77 32.53 9.98
CA LYS A 395 14.02 33.17 9.59
C LYS A 395 14.68 32.39 8.45
N SER A 396 14.92 33.08 7.33
CA SER A 396 15.71 32.57 6.21
C SER A 396 17.20 32.60 6.54
N VAL A 397 17.85 31.44 6.59
CA VAL A 397 19.26 31.28 6.99
C VAL A 397 20.04 30.48 5.96
N ASN A 398 21.29 30.83 5.72
CA ASN A 398 22.20 29.97 4.98
C ASN A 398 22.49 28.71 5.82
N LEU A 399 21.94 27.58 5.41
CA LEU A 399 22.07 26.32 6.12
C LEU A 399 22.92 25.36 5.28
N THR A 400 23.84 24.67 5.93
CA THR A 400 24.59 23.55 5.36
C THR A 400 24.31 22.30 6.18
N LEU A 401 23.70 21.30 5.57
CA LEU A 401 23.45 20.04 6.27
C LEU A 401 24.64 19.08 6.15
N LYS A 402 24.95 18.37 7.23
CA LYS A 402 25.92 17.26 7.25
C LYS A 402 25.25 16.01 7.83
N ARG A 403 25.46 14.86 7.18
CA ARG A 403 24.97 13.58 7.69
C ARG A 403 25.84 13.15 8.88
N ALA A 404 25.22 12.92 10.03
CA ALA A 404 25.89 12.44 11.23
C ALA A 404 26.00 10.90 11.23
N SER A 405 26.66 10.33 12.25
CA SER A 405 26.86 8.88 12.38
C SER A 405 25.56 8.09 12.57
N ASN A 406 24.51 8.73 13.10
CA ASN A 406 23.17 8.13 13.18
C ASN A 406 22.43 8.13 11.83
N GLY A 407 23.06 8.62 10.75
CA GLY A 407 22.52 8.58 9.41
C GLY A 407 21.56 9.72 9.07
N LEU A 408 21.31 10.68 9.97
CA LEU A 408 20.41 11.82 9.73
C LEU A 408 21.20 13.10 9.40
N LEU A 409 20.56 14.04 8.69
CA LEU A 409 21.15 15.33 8.31
C LEU A 409 20.89 16.41 9.38
N TYR A 410 21.94 17.10 9.80
CA TYR A 410 21.87 18.20 10.78
C TYR A 410 22.51 19.47 10.23
N PRO A 411 21.95 20.65 10.56
CA PRO A 411 22.58 21.92 10.19
C PRO A 411 23.87 22.13 10.99
N LYS A 412 24.88 22.74 10.37
CA LYS A 412 26.13 23.10 11.06
C LYS A 412 26.00 24.38 11.87
N GLU A 413 25.11 25.27 11.46
CA GLU A 413 25.03 26.65 11.91
C GLU A 413 24.09 26.86 13.12
N THR A 414 23.35 25.84 13.53
CA THR A 414 22.29 25.95 14.55
C THR A 414 21.95 24.60 15.17
N SER A 415 21.26 24.59 16.29
CA SER A 415 20.68 23.41 16.93
C SER A 415 19.16 23.32 16.78
N LYS A 416 18.53 24.18 15.97
CA LYS A 416 17.08 24.14 15.67
C LYS A 416 16.73 22.91 14.82
N GLY A 417 15.47 22.48 14.91
CA GLY A 417 15.03 21.18 14.39
C GLY A 417 15.29 20.04 15.38
N VAL A 418 15.45 18.82 14.86
CA VAL A 418 15.62 17.62 15.68
C VAL A 418 16.94 17.60 16.46
N SER A 419 16.90 17.01 17.65
CA SER A 419 18.08 16.80 18.49
C SER A 419 19.10 15.89 17.80
N SER A 420 20.39 16.24 17.90
CA SER A 420 21.50 15.38 17.47
C SER A 420 21.62 14.07 18.24
N SER A 421 20.95 13.97 19.40
CA SER A 421 20.85 12.75 20.21
C SER A 421 19.75 11.80 19.74
N LEU A 422 19.05 12.10 18.64
CA LEU A 422 17.97 11.27 18.13
C LEU A 422 18.51 9.88 17.76
N LYS A 423 17.82 8.84 18.27
CA LYS A 423 18.17 7.43 18.04
C LYS A 423 17.34 6.89 16.89
N VAL A 424 18.01 6.35 15.88
CA VAL A 424 17.38 5.68 14.74
C VAL A 424 17.11 4.24 15.09
N THR A 425 15.87 3.80 14.92
CA THR A 425 15.54 2.37 14.96
C THR A 425 15.95 1.76 13.62
N HIS A 426 16.94 0.87 13.65
CA HIS A 426 17.46 0.21 12.45
C HIS A 426 16.67 -1.07 12.11
N LYS A 427 16.65 -1.44 10.83
CA LYS A 427 15.91 -2.61 10.31
C LYS A 427 16.37 -3.92 10.95
N ASP A 428 17.66 -4.08 11.16
CA ASP A 428 18.29 -5.25 11.80
C ASP A 428 18.01 -5.35 13.30
N ALA A 429 17.78 -4.22 13.98
CA ALA A 429 17.43 -4.14 15.39
C ALA A 429 15.95 -4.46 15.71
N THR A 430 15.14 -4.82 14.71
CA THR A 430 13.70 -5.12 14.87
C THR A 430 13.32 -6.50 14.37
N GLY A 431 12.18 -7.01 14.82
CA GLY A 431 11.72 -8.36 14.55
C GLY A 431 12.67 -9.41 15.10
N VAL A 432 12.82 -10.51 14.38
CA VAL A 432 13.68 -11.64 14.77
C VAL A 432 14.92 -11.74 13.89
N THR A 433 15.99 -12.31 14.44
CA THR A 433 17.27 -12.55 13.74
C THR A 433 17.25 -13.86 12.93
N TRP A 434 16.39 -14.79 13.30
CA TRP A 434 16.30 -16.13 12.70
C TRP A 434 15.31 -16.21 11.52
N TYR A 435 14.68 -15.10 11.14
CA TYR A 435 13.81 -15.01 9.97
C TYR A 435 14.24 -13.84 9.07
N SER A 436 14.38 -14.10 7.77
CA SER A 436 14.93 -13.14 6.82
C SER A 436 13.99 -11.96 6.56
N LYS A 437 14.58 -10.78 6.34
CA LYS A 437 13.84 -9.57 5.93
C LYS A 437 14.14 -9.29 4.45
N PRO A 438 13.13 -9.20 3.58
CA PRO A 438 13.38 -9.06 2.15
C PRO A 438 13.94 -7.68 1.77
N SER A 439 14.75 -7.66 0.71
CA SER A 439 15.17 -6.45 -0.01
C SER A 439 14.13 -6.05 -1.08
N GLU A 440 14.25 -4.86 -1.66
CA GLU A 440 13.51 -4.49 -2.87
C GLU A 440 14.24 -5.07 -4.09
N THR A 441 13.55 -5.84 -4.92
CA THR A 441 14.10 -6.37 -6.18
C THR A 441 13.02 -6.34 -7.25
N SER A 442 13.40 -6.07 -8.50
CA SER A 442 12.52 -6.24 -9.67
C SER A 442 11.98 -7.67 -9.71
N PRO A 443 10.69 -7.88 -10.06
CA PRO A 443 10.16 -9.23 -10.27
C PRO A 443 10.67 -9.86 -11.59
N PHE A 444 11.19 -9.06 -12.52
CA PHE A 444 11.66 -9.51 -13.83
C PHE A 444 13.18 -9.55 -13.94
N ASP A 445 13.66 -10.42 -14.84
CA ASP A 445 15.04 -10.48 -15.32
C ASP A 445 16.08 -10.82 -14.24
N THR A 446 15.66 -11.50 -13.18
CA THR A 446 16.53 -11.97 -12.08
C THR A 446 16.91 -13.45 -12.21
N GLY A 447 16.29 -14.16 -13.15
CA GLY A 447 16.44 -15.60 -13.35
C GLY A 447 17.38 -15.97 -14.50
N LYS A 448 17.25 -17.20 -14.98
CA LYS A 448 18.00 -17.76 -16.11
C LYS A 448 17.33 -17.43 -17.44
N THR A 449 18.11 -17.53 -18.51
CA THR A 449 17.66 -17.35 -19.88
C THR A 449 17.45 -18.69 -20.56
N TYR A 450 16.38 -18.83 -21.34
CA TYR A 450 16.05 -20.04 -22.10
C TYR A 450 15.75 -19.71 -23.55
N ASP A 451 16.41 -20.41 -24.46
CA ASP A 451 16.05 -20.37 -25.88
C ASP A 451 14.82 -21.23 -26.11
N VAL A 452 13.82 -20.68 -26.81
CA VAL A 452 12.61 -21.39 -27.22
C VAL A 452 12.56 -21.37 -28.74
N HIS A 453 12.28 -22.53 -29.34
CA HIS A 453 12.15 -22.67 -30.79
C HIS A 453 10.67 -22.60 -31.21
N PRO A 454 10.38 -22.09 -32.43
CA PRO A 454 9.03 -22.00 -32.95
C PRO A 454 8.38 -23.39 -33.04
N GLY A 455 7.06 -23.42 -32.93
CA GLY A 455 6.28 -24.65 -32.97
C GLY A 455 4.93 -24.53 -32.26
N GLU A 456 4.16 -25.61 -32.33
CA GLU A 456 2.92 -25.76 -31.57
C GLU A 456 3.24 -25.95 -30.08
N ASP A 457 2.62 -25.14 -29.22
CA ASP A 457 2.71 -25.16 -27.75
C ASP A 457 4.13 -25.11 -27.14
N THR A 458 5.18 -24.88 -27.92
CA THR A 458 6.56 -24.78 -27.41
C THR A 458 6.71 -23.62 -26.40
N LEU A 459 5.98 -22.53 -26.62
CA LEU A 459 5.92 -21.41 -25.68
C LEU A 459 5.20 -21.79 -24.37
N TYR A 460 4.14 -22.58 -24.46
CA TYR A 460 3.43 -23.08 -23.28
C TYR A 460 4.35 -23.96 -22.44
N ASP A 461 5.04 -24.93 -23.05
CA ASP A 461 5.95 -25.86 -22.36
C ASP A 461 7.13 -25.12 -21.70
N ALA A 462 7.68 -24.11 -22.39
CA ALA A 462 8.71 -23.25 -21.84
C ALA A 462 8.24 -22.46 -20.61
N VAL A 463 7.02 -21.90 -20.65
CA VAL A 463 6.44 -21.19 -19.50
C VAL A 463 6.18 -22.12 -18.31
N GLN A 464 5.71 -23.35 -18.55
CA GLN A 464 5.51 -24.33 -17.48
C GLN A 464 6.84 -24.66 -16.78
N SER A 465 7.92 -24.83 -17.56
CA SER A 465 9.25 -25.21 -17.08
C SER A 465 10.03 -24.08 -16.42
N ALA A 466 9.73 -22.82 -16.75
CA ALA A 466 10.43 -21.64 -16.24
C ALA A 466 10.21 -21.41 -14.73
N LYS A 467 11.12 -20.66 -14.11
CA LYS A 467 11.05 -20.19 -12.72
C LYS A 467 10.79 -18.68 -12.68
N ALA A 468 10.39 -18.17 -11.51
CA ALA A 468 10.17 -16.75 -11.31
C ALA A 468 11.43 -15.93 -11.69
N GLY A 469 11.24 -14.91 -12.52
CA GLY A 469 12.29 -14.01 -13.00
C GLY A 469 13.05 -14.48 -14.23
N ASP A 470 12.77 -15.69 -14.74
CA ASP A 470 13.41 -16.22 -15.95
C ASP A 470 13.00 -15.44 -17.22
N ILE A 471 13.85 -15.56 -18.24
CA ILE A 471 13.71 -14.90 -19.53
C ILE A 471 13.61 -15.96 -20.64
N LEU A 472 12.52 -15.97 -21.37
CA LEU A 472 12.30 -16.82 -22.55
C LEU A 472 12.66 -16.03 -23.81
N TYR A 473 13.75 -16.42 -24.46
CA TYR A 473 14.21 -15.89 -25.75
C TYR A 473 13.62 -16.71 -26.89
N LEU A 474 12.68 -16.11 -27.60
CA LEU A 474 12.00 -16.74 -28.74
C LEU A 474 12.86 -16.57 -29.99
N ASN A 475 13.27 -17.68 -30.59
CA ASN A 475 13.92 -17.68 -31.90
C ASN A 475 12.92 -17.24 -32.99
N PRO A 476 13.39 -16.63 -34.10
CA PRO A 476 12.55 -16.28 -35.24
C PRO A 476 11.69 -17.44 -35.73
N GLY A 477 10.43 -17.15 -36.06
CA GLY A 477 9.45 -18.14 -36.52
C GLY A 477 8.07 -17.92 -35.92
N THR A 478 7.19 -18.89 -36.18
CA THR A 478 5.79 -18.86 -35.73
C THR A 478 5.60 -19.80 -34.54
N TYR A 479 4.94 -19.32 -33.50
CA TYR A 479 4.54 -20.06 -32.31
C TYR A 479 3.02 -20.14 -32.30
N THR A 480 2.46 -21.34 -32.30
CA THR A 480 1.00 -21.53 -32.22
C THR A 480 0.65 -22.02 -30.84
N ALA A 481 -0.07 -21.22 -30.06
CA ALA A 481 -0.55 -21.58 -28.74
C ALA A 481 -1.98 -22.13 -28.83
N THR A 482 -2.11 -23.46 -28.74
CA THR A 482 -3.42 -24.14 -28.66
C THR A 482 -3.90 -24.23 -27.20
N LYS A 483 -2.98 -24.04 -26.25
CA LYS A 483 -3.25 -24.00 -24.81
C LYS A 483 -3.22 -22.56 -24.27
N LEU A 484 -4.06 -22.31 -23.27
CA LEU A 484 -3.99 -21.08 -22.47
C LEU A 484 -2.69 -21.08 -21.65
N ILE A 485 -1.91 -20.01 -21.75
CA ILE A 485 -0.66 -19.85 -21.00
C ILE A 485 -0.96 -19.14 -19.68
N ALA A 486 -1.16 -19.92 -18.62
CA ALA A 486 -1.33 -19.40 -17.26
C ALA A 486 0.03 -19.06 -16.62
N LEU A 487 0.14 -17.86 -16.06
CA LEU A 487 1.33 -17.32 -15.41
C LEU A 487 1.07 -17.19 -13.91
N SER A 488 1.69 -18.04 -13.10
CA SER A 488 1.69 -17.96 -11.62
C SER A 488 3.02 -17.47 -11.05
N LYS A 489 3.90 -16.97 -11.92
CA LYS A 489 5.25 -16.49 -11.63
C LYS A 489 5.60 -15.34 -12.58
N PRO A 490 6.46 -14.40 -12.18
CA PRO A 490 6.91 -13.34 -13.06
C PRO A 490 7.82 -13.90 -14.16
N LEU A 491 7.56 -13.57 -15.43
CA LEU A 491 8.36 -14.02 -16.58
C LEU A 491 8.54 -12.91 -17.61
N THR A 492 9.71 -12.92 -18.24
CA THR A 492 9.98 -12.15 -19.46
C THR A 492 9.90 -13.07 -20.67
N ILE A 493 9.09 -12.71 -21.66
CA ILE A 493 8.98 -13.39 -22.95
C ILE A 493 9.38 -12.38 -24.03
N ARG A 494 10.44 -12.70 -24.78
CA ARG A 494 11.01 -11.73 -25.71
C ARG A 494 11.57 -12.35 -26.97
N SER A 495 11.57 -11.61 -28.07
CA SER A 495 12.36 -11.98 -29.24
C SER A 495 13.84 -12.05 -28.89
N LYS A 496 14.51 -13.08 -29.43
CA LYS A 496 15.97 -13.25 -29.39
C LYS A 496 16.69 -12.20 -30.23
N VAL A 497 16.08 -11.77 -31.33
CA VAL A 497 16.61 -10.71 -32.19
C VAL A 497 16.03 -9.36 -31.71
N PRO A 498 16.86 -8.32 -31.51
CA PRO A 498 16.37 -6.98 -31.21
C PRO A 498 15.36 -6.49 -32.26
N VAL A 499 14.30 -5.83 -31.80
CA VAL A 499 13.25 -5.25 -32.65
C VAL A 499 13.20 -3.76 -32.36
N GLU A 500 13.55 -2.94 -33.36
CA GLU A 500 13.46 -1.47 -33.30
C GLU A 500 12.08 -0.99 -33.74
N ASN A 501 11.65 -1.42 -34.92
CA ASN A 501 10.30 -1.22 -35.43
C ASN A 501 9.41 -2.45 -35.10
N PRO A 502 8.34 -2.30 -34.29
CA PRO A 502 7.48 -3.42 -33.91
C PRO A 502 6.90 -4.24 -35.08
N GLU A 503 6.65 -3.61 -36.23
CA GLU A 503 6.14 -4.28 -37.44
C GLU A 503 7.12 -5.29 -38.04
N GLU A 504 8.41 -5.16 -37.76
CA GLU A 504 9.47 -6.00 -38.33
C GLU A 504 9.83 -7.19 -37.42
N SER A 505 9.05 -7.43 -36.36
CA SER A 505 9.24 -8.58 -35.49
C SER A 505 9.25 -9.89 -36.30
N LYS A 506 10.30 -10.69 -36.10
CA LYS A 506 10.46 -12.01 -36.72
C LYS A 506 9.87 -13.14 -35.88
N VAL A 507 9.25 -12.81 -34.74
CA VAL A 507 8.60 -13.76 -33.84
C VAL A 507 7.10 -13.50 -33.89
N LYS A 508 6.37 -14.41 -34.54
CA LYS A 508 4.90 -14.37 -34.64
C LYS A 508 4.29 -15.35 -33.66
N ILE A 509 3.32 -14.90 -32.87
CA ILE A 509 2.54 -15.74 -31.96
C ILE A 509 1.08 -15.73 -32.42
N LEU A 510 0.56 -16.93 -32.65
CA LEU A 510 -0.83 -17.25 -32.95
C LEU A 510 -1.44 -17.95 -31.74
N PHE A 511 -2.74 -17.84 -31.54
CA PHE A 511 -3.41 -18.55 -30.46
C PHE A 511 -4.86 -18.92 -30.78
N GLU A 512 -5.25 -20.12 -30.37
CA GLU A 512 -6.54 -20.73 -30.74
C GLU A 512 -7.53 -20.77 -29.56
N ARG A 513 -7.22 -20.03 -28.49
CA ARG A 513 -8.02 -19.93 -27.28
C ARG A 513 -8.63 -18.54 -27.15
N THR A 514 -9.70 -18.43 -26.35
CA THR A 514 -10.32 -17.12 -26.06
C THR A 514 -9.37 -16.17 -25.32
N ALA A 515 -8.25 -16.68 -24.79
CA ALA A 515 -7.10 -15.86 -24.45
C ALA A 515 -5.76 -16.57 -24.63
N LEU A 516 -4.70 -15.81 -24.92
CA LEU A 516 -3.33 -16.31 -25.00
C LEU A 516 -2.73 -16.44 -23.59
N PHE A 517 -2.73 -15.36 -22.82
CA PHE A 517 -2.18 -15.33 -21.46
C PHE A 517 -3.25 -15.16 -20.38
N GLU A 518 -3.12 -15.90 -19.29
CA GLU A 518 -3.80 -15.62 -18.02
C GLU A 518 -2.77 -15.27 -16.95
N ILE A 519 -2.79 -14.04 -16.43
CA ILE A 519 -2.01 -13.67 -15.24
C ILE A 519 -2.77 -14.15 -14.00
N ALA A 520 -2.28 -15.21 -13.36
CA ALA A 520 -2.80 -15.77 -12.13
C ALA A 520 -2.09 -15.17 -10.90
N ASP A 521 -2.50 -15.56 -9.68
CA ASP A 521 -1.84 -15.10 -8.45
C ASP A 521 -0.34 -15.44 -8.48
N GLY A 522 0.52 -14.45 -8.19
CA GLY A 522 1.97 -14.54 -8.31
C GLY A 522 2.53 -14.31 -9.71
N GLY A 523 1.67 -14.23 -10.73
CA GLY A 523 2.05 -13.93 -12.11
C GLY A 523 2.42 -12.48 -12.35
N SER A 524 3.37 -12.25 -13.24
CA SER A 524 3.63 -10.94 -13.87
C SER A 524 4.24 -11.20 -15.25
N LEU A 525 4.00 -10.30 -16.21
CA LEU A 525 4.36 -10.54 -17.59
C LEU A 525 5.13 -9.37 -18.20
N LYS A 526 6.29 -9.65 -18.78
CA LYS A 526 7.04 -8.71 -19.62
C LYS A 526 7.15 -9.26 -21.03
N LEU A 527 6.56 -8.56 -22.01
CA LEU A 527 6.61 -8.88 -23.44
C LEU A 527 7.52 -7.90 -24.16
N TYR A 528 8.40 -8.41 -25.02
CA TYR A 528 9.34 -7.57 -25.77
C TYR A 528 9.58 -8.08 -27.20
N GLY A 529 9.36 -7.22 -28.20
CA GLY A 529 9.76 -7.54 -29.57
C GLY A 529 8.91 -8.62 -30.23
N LEU A 530 7.61 -8.72 -29.93
CA LEU A 530 6.75 -9.81 -30.40
C LEU A 530 5.68 -9.30 -31.36
N LEU A 531 5.34 -10.09 -32.38
CA LEU A 531 4.13 -9.93 -33.18
C LEU A 531 3.08 -10.93 -32.67
N ILE A 532 1.97 -10.44 -32.12
CA ILE A 532 0.88 -11.28 -31.61
C ILE A 532 -0.37 -11.05 -32.47
N SER A 533 -0.88 -12.12 -33.09
CA SER A 533 -2.03 -12.06 -34.00
C SER A 533 -3.20 -12.86 -33.44
N GLY A 534 -4.40 -12.27 -33.49
CA GLY A 534 -5.65 -12.94 -33.11
C GLY A 534 -6.37 -13.63 -34.27
N GLU A 535 -5.73 -13.80 -35.43
CA GLU A 535 -6.39 -14.35 -36.64
C GLU A 535 -6.96 -15.77 -36.44
N ASP A 536 -6.26 -16.59 -35.64
CA ASP A 536 -6.63 -17.97 -35.30
C ASP A 536 -7.43 -18.08 -33.99
N ALA A 537 -7.71 -16.95 -33.34
CA ALA A 537 -8.54 -16.94 -32.15
C ALA A 537 -9.95 -17.47 -32.49
N PRO A 538 -10.65 -18.10 -31.53
CA PRO A 538 -11.98 -18.63 -31.78
C PRO A 538 -12.96 -17.50 -32.07
N ASP A 539 -13.96 -17.78 -32.90
CA ASP A 539 -15.09 -16.87 -33.15
C ASP A 539 -15.97 -16.80 -31.90
N SER A 540 -15.59 -15.94 -30.96
CA SER A 540 -16.20 -15.84 -29.64
C SER A 540 -16.19 -14.41 -29.14
N VAL A 541 -17.33 -13.98 -28.61
CA VAL A 541 -17.48 -12.65 -28.00
C VAL A 541 -16.63 -12.57 -26.73
N GLY A 542 -15.88 -11.48 -26.58
CA GLY A 542 -15.19 -11.23 -25.32
C GLY A 542 -13.82 -11.90 -25.16
N ASN A 543 -13.20 -12.31 -26.28
CA ASN A 543 -11.81 -12.76 -26.33
C ASN A 543 -10.87 -11.70 -25.73
N ALA A 544 -9.69 -12.12 -25.29
CA ALA A 544 -8.65 -11.19 -24.86
C ALA A 544 -7.25 -11.73 -25.17
N VAL A 545 -6.27 -10.91 -25.54
CA VAL A 545 -4.89 -11.41 -25.64
C VAL A 545 -4.37 -11.81 -24.25
N ILE A 546 -4.54 -10.90 -23.30
CA ILE A 546 -4.15 -11.06 -21.90
C ILE A 546 -5.39 -10.89 -21.04
N ARG A 547 -5.58 -11.80 -20.09
CA ARG A 547 -6.56 -11.62 -19.02
C ARG A 547 -5.94 -11.89 -17.66
N THR A 548 -6.53 -11.37 -16.60
CA THR A 548 -6.19 -11.84 -15.25
C THR A 548 -6.99 -13.11 -14.92
N SER A 549 -6.65 -13.74 -13.80
CA SER A 549 -7.51 -14.72 -13.13
C SER A 549 -8.94 -14.19 -13.05
N LYS A 550 -9.92 -15.09 -13.24
CA LYS A 550 -11.35 -14.78 -13.02
C LYS A 550 -11.71 -14.71 -11.53
N TYR A 551 -10.83 -15.24 -10.69
CA TYR A 551 -10.94 -15.23 -9.23
C TYR A 551 -10.02 -14.18 -8.64
N SER A 552 -10.23 -13.80 -7.38
CA SER A 552 -9.40 -12.82 -6.69
C SER A 552 -7.92 -13.21 -6.71
N MET A 553 -7.06 -12.19 -6.80
CA MET A 553 -5.61 -12.32 -6.69
C MET A 553 -5.14 -11.52 -5.48
N LEU A 554 -4.25 -12.09 -4.68
CA LEU A 554 -3.62 -11.43 -3.54
C LEU A 554 -2.34 -10.70 -3.93
N GLN A 555 -1.58 -11.26 -4.86
CA GLN A 555 -0.39 -10.63 -5.40
C GLN A 555 -0.79 -9.62 -6.44
N ASN A 556 -0.34 -8.38 -6.25
CA ASN A 556 -0.39 -7.40 -7.31
C ASN A 556 0.56 -7.83 -8.43
N TYR A 557 0.19 -7.55 -9.67
CA TYR A 557 0.97 -7.95 -10.84
C TYR A 557 1.60 -6.76 -11.55
N HIS A 558 2.61 -7.04 -12.35
CA HIS A 558 3.17 -6.12 -13.33
C HIS A 558 2.87 -6.63 -14.75
N LEU A 559 2.50 -5.72 -15.64
CA LEU A 559 2.44 -5.97 -17.08
C LEU A 559 3.30 -4.95 -17.82
N ILE A 560 4.33 -5.41 -18.51
CA ILE A 560 5.22 -4.57 -19.31
C ILE A 560 5.17 -5.06 -20.75
N ILE A 561 4.86 -4.18 -21.70
CA ILE A 561 4.82 -4.47 -23.13
C ILE A 561 5.72 -3.46 -23.83
N LYS A 562 6.76 -3.94 -24.50
CA LYS A 562 7.72 -3.10 -25.21
C LYS A 562 7.96 -3.57 -26.63
N ASN A 563 8.15 -2.64 -27.56
CA ASN A 563 8.59 -2.93 -28.93
C ASN A 563 7.79 -4.04 -29.62
N SER A 564 6.49 -4.14 -29.33
CA SER A 564 5.65 -5.27 -29.75
C SER A 564 4.52 -4.80 -30.66
N HIS A 565 3.99 -5.72 -31.47
CA HIS A 565 2.93 -5.46 -32.43
C HIS A 565 1.77 -6.42 -32.19
N PHE A 566 0.56 -5.89 -32.07
CA PHE A 566 -0.68 -6.66 -31.90
C PHE A 566 -1.62 -6.40 -33.07
N VAL A 567 -2.11 -7.46 -33.71
CA VAL A 567 -2.95 -7.36 -34.92
C VAL A 567 -4.11 -8.34 -34.92
N ASN A 568 -5.14 -8.06 -35.73
CA ASN A 568 -6.24 -8.98 -36.02
C ASN A 568 -7.00 -9.44 -34.76
N LEU A 569 -7.23 -8.53 -33.82
CA LEU A 569 -7.99 -8.79 -32.60
C LEU A 569 -9.47 -8.46 -32.84
N ASP A 570 -10.07 -9.02 -33.88
CA ASP A 570 -11.39 -8.64 -34.35
C ASP A 570 -12.27 -9.79 -34.86
N LYS A 571 -11.82 -11.05 -34.67
CA LYS A 571 -12.57 -12.27 -35.04
C LYS A 571 -14.06 -12.22 -34.68
N ASN A 572 -14.36 -11.72 -33.48
CA ASN A 572 -15.70 -11.35 -33.06
C ASN A 572 -15.61 -10.06 -32.23
N ARG A 573 -16.76 -9.49 -31.86
CA ARG A 573 -16.87 -8.25 -31.06
C ARG A 573 -16.27 -8.41 -29.66
N SER A 574 -15.85 -7.28 -29.09
CA SER A 574 -15.32 -7.20 -27.72
C SER A 574 -14.06 -8.03 -27.49
N PHE A 575 -13.19 -8.13 -28.49
CA PHE A 575 -11.88 -8.75 -28.34
C PHE A 575 -10.91 -7.70 -27.77
N ASP A 576 -10.56 -7.85 -26.49
CA ASP A 576 -9.75 -6.89 -25.73
C ASP A 576 -8.24 -7.23 -25.82
N LEU A 577 -7.34 -6.26 -25.61
CA LEU A 577 -5.91 -6.58 -25.44
C LEU A 577 -5.64 -7.06 -24.01
N LEU A 578 -6.07 -6.27 -23.01
CA LEU A 578 -6.07 -6.65 -21.60
C LEU A 578 -7.50 -6.58 -21.05
N LYS A 579 -7.95 -7.69 -20.46
CA LYS A 579 -9.20 -7.79 -19.71
C LYS A 579 -8.95 -8.27 -18.28
N VAL A 580 -9.14 -7.39 -17.30
CA VAL A 580 -9.01 -7.75 -15.87
C VAL A 580 -10.33 -8.30 -15.32
N ALA A 581 -10.30 -8.78 -14.07
CA ALA A 581 -11.46 -9.23 -13.32
C ALA A 581 -11.54 -8.50 -11.96
N PRO A 582 -12.71 -8.45 -11.32
CA PRO A 582 -12.82 -7.93 -9.96
C PRO A 582 -11.88 -8.64 -8.98
N GLY A 583 -11.31 -7.90 -8.03
CA GLY A 583 -10.39 -8.44 -7.04
C GLY A 583 -8.98 -8.70 -7.56
N THR A 584 -8.62 -8.19 -8.75
CA THR A 584 -7.25 -8.19 -9.27
C THR A 584 -6.71 -6.76 -9.37
N MET A 585 -5.40 -6.60 -9.14
CA MET A 585 -4.74 -5.30 -8.99
C MET A 585 -3.36 -5.33 -9.63
N ALA A 586 -3.08 -4.38 -10.53
CA ALA A 586 -1.74 -4.16 -11.06
C ALA A 586 -1.00 -3.11 -10.23
N ASP A 587 0.25 -3.38 -9.85
CA ASP A 587 1.14 -2.31 -9.37
C ASP A 587 1.56 -1.42 -10.55
N GLN A 588 1.77 -2.01 -11.73
CA GLN A 588 2.14 -1.26 -12.92
C GLN A 588 1.68 -1.95 -14.21
N ILE A 589 1.16 -1.14 -15.13
CA ILE A 589 0.98 -1.49 -16.54
C ILE A 589 1.79 -0.49 -17.37
N SER A 590 2.75 -0.97 -18.15
CA SER A 590 3.57 -0.15 -19.04
C SER A 590 3.48 -0.65 -20.48
N ILE A 591 3.16 0.26 -21.41
CA ILE A 591 3.15 0.01 -22.86
C ILE A 591 4.06 1.04 -23.53
N GLU A 592 5.17 0.57 -24.09
CA GLU A 592 6.19 1.42 -24.71
C GLU A 592 6.48 0.98 -26.13
N ASN A 593 6.57 1.93 -27.06
CA ASN A 593 6.92 1.69 -28.45
C ASN A 593 6.17 0.47 -29.04
N THR A 594 4.86 0.42 -28.82
CA THR A 594 4.03 -0.73 -29.16
C THR A 594 2.99 -0.33 -30.19
N TYR A 595 2.83 -1.13 -31.22
CA TYR A 595 1.83 -0.91 -32.27
C TYR A 595 0.67 -1.87 -32.06
N VAL A 596 -0.55 -1.36 -32.19
CA VAL A 596 -1.76 -2.17 -32.10
C VAL A 596 -2.68 -1.74 -33.24
N ASP A 597 -3.06 -2.67 -34.08
CA ASP A 597 -3.96 -2.42 -35.20
C ASP A 597 -5.12 -3.43 -35.21
N THR A 598 -6.33 -2.94 -35.54
CA THR A 598 -7.51 -3.77 -35.76
C THR A 598 -7.94 -4.54 -34.51
N VAL A 599 -8.72 -3.88 -33.66
CA VAL A 599 -9.23 -4.43 -32.40
C VAL A 599 -10.71 -4.15 -32.25
N SER A 600 -11.53 -5.18 -32.00
CA SER A 600 -12.99 -5.02 -31.83
C SER A 600 -13.43 -4.65 -30.42
N GLY A 601 -12.55 -4.80 -29.43
CA GLY A 601 -12.76 -4.45 -28.01
C GLY A 601 -11.94 -3.25 -27.55
N THR A 602 -11.53 -3.29 -26.28
CA THR A 602 -10.78 -2.25 -25.56
C THR A 602 -9.31 -2.66 -25.41
N ILE A 603 -8.38 -1.72 -25.46
CA ILE A 603 -6.96 -2.06 -25.22
C ILE A 603 -6.73 -2.38 -23.74
N LEU A 604 -7.09 -1.48 -22.83
CA LEU A 604 -6.99 -1.67 -21.38
C LEU A 604 -8.36 -1.56 -20.70
N LYS A 605 -8.96 -2.69 -20.36
CA LYS A 605 -10.27 -2.73 -19.67
C LYS A 605 -10.07 -2.86 -18.16
N LEU A 606 -9.96 -1.72 -17.48
CA LEU A 606 -9.62 -1.56 -16.06
C LEU A 606 -10.79 -0.98 -15.24
N ASP A 607 -12.01 -1.41 -15.58
CA ASP A 607 -13.26 -0.85 -15.10
C ASP A 607 -14.17 -1.90 -14.45
N GLN A 608 -13.57 -2.85 -13.74
CA GLN A 608 -14.28 -4.02 -13.20
C GLN A 608 -14.76 -3.81 -11.74
N GLU A 609 -14.24 -2.81 -11.04
CA GLU A 609 -14.64 -2.46 -9.67
C GLU A 609 -15.77 -1.41 -9.64
N ARG A 610 -17.00 -1.81 -9.97
CA ARG A 610 -18.15 -0.88 -10.16
C ARG A 610 -19.11 -0.79 -8.96
N ASP A 611 -18.65 -1.16 -7.78
CA ASP A 611 -19.45 -1.12 -6.55
C ASP A 611 -19.37 0.21 -5.78
N ASP A 612 -18.57 1.16 -6.29
CA ASP A 612 -18.34 2.49 -5.72
C ASP A 612 -17.76 2.49 -4.29
N TYR A 613 -17.03 1.43 -3.92
CA TYR A 613 -16.33 1.34 -2.64
C TYR A 613 -14.89 1.87 -2.67
N GLY A 614 -14.52 2.66 -3.67
CA GLY A 614 -13.16 3.20 -3.84
C GLY A 614 -12.14 2.17 -4.32
N ARG A 615 -12.59 1.01 -4.81
CA ARG A 615 -11.74 -0.05 -5.38
C ARG A 615 -11.34 0.29 -6.83
N TYR A 616 -10.18 -0.18 -7.26
CA TYR A 616 -9.68 -0.02 -8.63
C TYR A 616 -8.69 -1.13 -9.01
N ASN A 617 -8.36 -1.24 -10.31
CA ASN A 617 -7.63 -2.39 -10.86
C ASN A 617 -6.14 -2.16 -11.21
N ALA A 618 -5.64 -0.91 -11.18
CA ALA A 618 -4.23 -0.63 -11.44
C ALA A 618 -3.75 0.65 -10.75
N GLU A 619 -2.55 0.64 -10.16
CA GLU A 619 -1.96 1.82 -9.51
C GLU A 619 -1.36 2.78 -10.53
N TYR A 620 -0.51 2.27 -11.43
CA TYR A 620 0.14 3.05 -12.48
C TYR A 620 -0.11 2.45 -13.85
N VAL A 621 -0.55 3.29 -14.79
CA VAL A 621 -0.66 2.95 -16.21
C VAL A 621 0.11 3.98 -17.04
N ASP A 622 1.22 3.56 -17.65
CA ASP A 622 2.09 4.39 -18.48
C ASP A 622 2.12 3.89 -19.93
N ILE A 623 1.76 4.77 -20.86
CA ILE A 623 1.80 4.49 -22.31
C ILE A 623 2.67 5.55 -22.99
N SER A 624 3.65 5.13 -23.78
CA SER A 624 4.52 6.06 -24.51
C SER A 624 5.01 5.54 -25.86
N GLY A 625 5.24 6.45 -26.82
CA GLY A 625 5.85 6.12 -28.11
C GLY A 625 5.04 5.13 -28.95
N SER A 626 3.75 4.96 -28.65
CA SER A 626 2.95 3.83 -29.14
C SER A 626 1.92 4.26 -30.19
N ARG A 627 1.46 3.32 -31.02
CA ARG A 627 0.48 3.57 -32.08
C ARG A 627 -0.71 2.63 -31.93
N PHE A 628 -1.91 3.20 -31.87
CA PHE A 628 -3.17 2.45 -31.77
C PHE A 628 -4.06 2.84 -32.94
N THR A 629 -4.34 1.90 -33.84
CA THR A 629 -5.13 2.15 -35.05
C THR A 629 -6.30 1.18 -35.20
N ASN A 630 -7.44 1.67 -35.67
CA ASN A 630 -8.64 0.85 -35.93
C ASN A 630 -9.14 0.09 -34.68
N ILE A 631 -9.27 0.81 -33.55
CA ILE A 631 -9.74 0.25 -32.29
C ILE A 631 -11.22 0.61 -32.11
N GLN A 632 -12.10 -0.38 -32.09
CA GLN A 632 -13.54 -0.15 -31.99
C GLN A 632 -13.94 0.37 -30.59
N GLY A 633 -13.37 -0.18 -29.52
CA GLY A 633 -13.50 0.33 -28.15
C GLY A 633 -12.48 1.43 -27.82
N PRO A 634 -12.42 1.90 -26.57
CA PRO A 634 -11.41 2.86 -26.14
C PRO A 634 -10.01 2.23 -26.04
N LEU A 635 -8.99 3.08 -26.01
CA LEU A 635 -7.66 2.72 -25.52
C LEU A 635 -7.74 2.24 -24.06
N ILE A 636 -8.51 2.94 -23.23
CA ILE A 636 -8.63 2.59 -21.82
C ILE A 636 -10.02 2.94 -21.29
N SER A 637 -10.56 2.03 -20.48
CA SER A 637 -11.66 2.28 -19.54
C SER A 637 -11.12 2.10 -18.13
N PHE A 638 -10.92 3.20 -17.40
CA PHE A 638 -10.30 3.20 -16.07
C PHE A 638 -11.29 3.73 -15.03
N TYR A 639 -11.61 2.91 -14.03
CA TYR A 639 -12.63 3.22 -13.05
C TYR A 639 -12.14 3.10 -11.61
N ARG A 640 -12.39 4.16 -10.83
CA ARG A 640 -12.42 4.15 -9.36
C ARG A 640 -13.65 4.93 -8.89
N GLY A 641 -14.70 4.22 -8.51
CA GLY A 641 -15.97 4.83 -8.09
C GLY A 641 -16.02 5.23 -6.63
N GLY A 642 -17.06 5.98 -6.26
CA GLY A 642 -17.36 6.38 -4.89
C GLY A 642 -16.64 7.64 -4.40
N THR A 643 -16.61 7.78 -3.07
CA THR A 643 -16.13 8.98 -2.36
C THR A 643 -15.00 8.69 -1.37
N ASP A 644 -14.31 7.55 -1.53
CA ASP A 644 -13.14 7.23 -0.71
C ASP A 644 -11.94 8.14 -1.06
N GLU A 645 -11.21 8.55 -0.02
CA GLU A 645 -10.01 9.41 -0.11
C GLU A 645 -8.79 8.74 0.55
N SER A 646 -8.80 7.41 0.67
CA SER A 646 -7.81 6.63 1.42
C SER A 646 -6.70 6.05 0.52
N THR A 647 -6.76 6.30 -0.79
CA THR A 647 -5.82 5.77 -1.79
C THR A 647 -5.18 6.90 -2.60
N PHE A 648 -4.05 6.59 -3.24
CA PHE A 648 -3.31 7.53 -4.07
C PHE A 648 -3.62 7.39 -5.57
N GLY A 649 -3.89 6.17 -6.01
CA GLY A 649 -4.20 5.87 -7.39
C GLY A 649 -5.69 5.94 -7.73
N PRO A 650 -6.05 5.75 -9.01
CA PRO A 650 -5.10 5.45 -10.09
C PRO A 650 -4.28 6.62 -10.64
N HIS A 651 -3.16 6.28 -11.29
CA HIS A 651 -2.32 7.17 -12.08
C HIS A 651 -2.32 6.73 -13.56
N PHE A 652 -2.58 7.67 -14.46
CA PHE A 652 -2.59 7.42 -15.90
C PHE A 652 -1.70 8.40 -16.66
N SER A 653 -0.82 7.88 -17.50
CA SER A 653 0.01 8.69 -18.39
C SER A 653 -0.01 8.16 -19.82
N LEU A 654 -0.28 9.05 -20.77
CA LEU A 654 -0.17 8.80 -22.21
C LEU A 654 0.70 9.89 -22.85
N ARG A 655 1.82 9.49 -23.46
CA ARG A 655 2.80 10.43 -24.01
C ARG A 655 3.24 10.06 -25.43
N THR A 656 3.48 11.07 -26.28
CA THR A 656 4.22 10.89 -27.54
C THR A 656 3.68 9.72 -28.39
N SER A 657 2.36 9.61 -28.51
CA SER A 657 1.69 8.45 -29.13
C SER A 657 0.74 8.88 -30.25
N LEU A 658 0.23 7.91 -31.01
CA LEU A 658 -0.78 8.12 -32.06
C LEU A 658 -2.00 7.23 -31.81
N LEU A 659 -3.18 7.84 -31.76
CA LEU A 659 -4.48 7.16 -31.73
C LEU A 659 -5.23 7.49 -33.03
N GLY A 660 -5.39 6.51 -33.92
CA GLY A 660 -6.10 6.64 -35.19
C GLY A 660 -7.36 5.78 -35.23
N LYS A 661 -8.55 6.37 -35.43
CA LYS A 661 -9.83 5.63 -35.45
C LYS A 661 -10.07 4.81 -34.17
N VAL A 662 -9.85 5.41 -33.00
CA VAL A 662 -10.05 4.77 -31.69
C VAL A 662 -11.41 5.14 -31.11
N GLY A 663 -12.14 4.16 -30.56
CA GLY A 663 -13.39 4.35 -29.83
C GLY A 663 -14.65 4.48 -30.69
N ARG A 664 -14.57 4.36 -32.02
CA ARG A 664 -15.70 4.64 -32.94
C ARG A 664 -16.63 3.44 -33.19
N GLY A 665 -16.39 2.30 -32.55
CA GLY A 665 -17.25 1.13 -32.68
C GLY A 665 -18.64 1.37 -32.10
N LYS A 666 -19.68 0.90 -32.79
CA LYS A 666 -21.10 1.05 -32.37
C LYS A 666 -21.43 0.42 -31.00
N LYS A 667 -20.56 -0.45 -30.50
CA LYS A 667 -20.71 -1.14 -29.20
C LYS A 667 -19.91 -0.47 -28.08
N ASN A 668 -19.17 0.59 -28.35
CA ASN A 668 -18.51 1.40 -27.33
C ASN A 668 -19.55 2.30 -26.62
N GLY A 669 -20.18 1.77 -25.56
CA GLY A 669 -21.17 2.51 -24.78
C GLY A 669 -20.62 3.74 -24.04
N LEU A 670 -19.29 3.88 -23.93
CA LEU A 670 -18.66 5.05 -23.30
C LEU A 670 -18.59 6.26 -24.24
N ASN A 671 -18.73 6.03 -25.56
CA ASN A 671 -18.54 7.04 -26.60
C ASN A 671 -17.23 7.83 -26.45
N ALA A 672 -16.16 7.14 -26.06
CA ALA A 672 -14.87 7.75 -25.75
C ALA A 672 -13.71 6.96 -26.36
N SER A 673 -12.62 7.63 -26.71
CA SER A 673 -11.34 7.00 -27.03
C SER A 673 -10.52 6.70 -25.78
N ILE A 674 -10.70 7.50 -24.73
CA ILE A 674 -10.10 7.35 -23.40
C ILE A 674 -11.19 7.70 -22.40
N PHE A 675 -11.45 6.80 -21.44
CA PHE A 675 -12.39 7.03 -20.36
C PHE A 675 -11.70 6.88 -19.00
N LEU A 676 -11.67 7.97 -18.23
CA LEU A 676 -11.06 8.04 -16.90
C LEU A 676 -12.11 8.48 -15.88
N HIS A 677 -12.51 7.58 -14.98
CA HIS A 677 -13.44 7.87 -13.89
C HIS A 677 -12.73 7.72 -12.55
N GLY A 678 -12.63 8.80 -11.78
CA GLY A 678 -12.02 8.82 -10.44
C GLY A 678 -10.50 8.58 -10.39
N VAL A 679 -9.83 8.65 -11.54
CA VAL A 679 -8.36 8.65 -11.66
C VAL A 679 -7.81 9.89 -10.96
N GLN A 680 -6.84 9.70 -10.05
CA GLN A 680 -6.36 10.74 -9.15
C GLN A 680 -5.26 11.60 -9.79
N VAL A 681 -4.43 11.01 -10.65
CA VAL A 681 -3.43 11.74 -11.43
C VAL A 681 -3.49 11.30 -12.87
N SER A 682 -3.68 12.24 -13.79
CA SER A 682 -3.65 11.95 -15.22
C SER A 682 -2.81 12.94 -16.03
N ARG A 683 -2.03 12.42 -16.97
CA ARG A 683 -1.26 13.24 -17.93
C ARG A 683 -1.36 12.67 -19.34
N ILE A 684 -2.00 13.42 -20.24
CA ILE A 684 -2.10 13.11 -21.67
C ILE A 684 -1.35 14.19 -22.42
N ALA A 685 -0.20 13.84 -22.99
CA ALA A 685 0.69 14.84 -23.59
C ALA A 685 1.26 14.43 -24.94
N ASN A 686 1.46 15.42 -25.82
CA ASN A 686 2.17 15.27 -27.10
C ASN A 686 1.66 14.10 -27.94
N THR A 687 0.34 13.85 -27.91
CA THR A 687 -0.30 12.71 -28.56
C THR A 687 -1.18 13.20 -29.71
N VAL A 688 -1.14 12.47 -30.82
CA VAL A 688 -2.00 12.74 -31.98
C VAL A 688 -3.23 11.86 -31.91
N PHE A 689 -4.41 12.47 -31.91
CA PHE A 689 -5.70 11.82 -32.01
C PHE A 689 -6.26 12.12 -33.40
N LYS A 690 -6.38 11.09 -34.24
CA LYS A 690 -6.86 11.20 -35.61
C LYS A 690 -8.13 10.38 -35.78
N ASP A 691 -9.18 10.99 -36.29
CA ASP A 691 -10.45 10.32 -36.58
C ASP A 691 -10.99 9.49 -35.40
N SER A 692 -10.78 9.91 -34.16
CA SER A 692 -11.08 9.13 -32.95
C SER A 692 -12.25 9.71 -32.16
N GLN A 693 -12.77 8.97 -31.18
CA GLN A 693 -13.71 9.52 -30.20
C GLN A 693 -13.03 10.47 -29.21
N VAL A 694 -13.83 11.22 -28.47
CA VAL A 694 -13.40 12.18 -27.46
C VAL A 694 -12.68 11.52 -26.27
N ILE A 695 -11.78 12.26 -25.62
CA ILE A 695 -11.27 11.93 -24.29
C ILE A 695 -12.32 12.36 -23.26
N ARG A 696 -12.74 11.46 -22.38
CA ARG A 696 -13.73 11.75 -21.33
C ARG A 696 -13.13 11.49 -19.95
N VAL A 697 -13.09 12.54 -19.13
CA VAL A 697 -12.61 12.51 -17.75
C VAL A 697 -13.77 12.86 -16.82
N GLU A 698 -13.98 12.02 -15.82
CA GLU A 698 -14.96 12.23 -14.75
C GLU A 698 -14.21 12.26 -13.42
N HIS A 699 -13.99 13.47 -12.91
CA HIS A 699 -13.37 13.68 -11.61
C HIS A 699 -14.35 13.32 -10.49
N THR A 700 -13.86 12.53 -9.55
CA THR A 700 -14.56 12.22 -8.29
C THR A 700 -13.94 13.06 -7.16
N VAL A 701 -14.01 12.58 -5.91
CA VAL A 701 -13.35 13.25 -4.77
C VAL A 701 -11.82 13.11 -4.83
N GLY A 702 -11.13 13.79 -3.92
CA GLY A 702 -9.68 13.66 -3.77
C GLY A 702 -8.85 14.78 -4.40
N GLU A 703 -9.49 15.77 -5.01
CA GLU A 703 -8.84 16.88 -5.75
C GLU A 703 -7.88 16.36 -6.83
N PRO A 704 -8.39 15.58 -7.80
CA PRO A 704 -7.57 14.94 -8.83
C PRO A 704 -6.80 15.96 -9.66
N VAL A 705 -5.62 15.55 -10.11
CA VAL A 705 -4.71 16.36 -10.93
C VAL A 705 -4.70 15.83 -12.36
N THR A 706 -5.28 16.59 -13.28
CA THR A 706 -5.38 16.20 -14.70
C THR A 706 -4.68 17.22 -15.59
N GLN A 707 -3.84 16.74 -16.50
CA GLN A 707 -3.13 17.56 -17.49
C GLN A 707 -3.32 16.98 -18.89
N ILE A 708 -3.91 17.75 -19.81
CA ILE A 708 -4.09 17.39 -21.22
C ILE A 708 -3.42 18.47 -22.06
N VAL A 709 -2.17 18.22 -22.50
CA VAL A 709 -1.28 19.28 -23.01
C VAL A 709 -0.54 18.91 -24.30
N GLY A 710 -0.42 19.84 -25.24
CA GLY A 710 0.43 19.63 -26.43
C GLY A 710 -0.12 18.59 -27.43
N ASN A 711 -1.41 18.26 -27.38
CA ASN A 711 -2.00 17.21 -28.22
C ASN A 711 -2.53 17.76 -29.54
N LYS A 712 -2.65 16.90 -30.55
CA LYS A 712 -3.26 17.25 -31.84
C LYS A 712 -4.52 16.43 -32.08
N PHE A 713 -5.67 17.09 -32.18
CA PHE A 713 -6.97 16.48 -32.43
C PHE A 713 -7.39 16.73 -33.88
N GLN A 714 -7.14 15.76 -34.75
CA GLN A 714 -7.48 15.79 -36.18
C GLN A 714 -8.78 15.02 -36.41
N ARG A 715 -9.85 15.68 -36.89
CA ARG A 715 -11.19 15.06 -37.01
C ARG A 715 -11.63 14.33 -35.74
N THR A 716 -11.26 14.91 -34.60
CA THR A 716 -11.53 14.39 -33.26
C THR A 716 -11.91 15.59 -32.41
N SER A 717 -12.99 15.49 -31.64
CA SER A 717 -13.37 16.55 -30.71
C SER A 717 -12.37 16.66 -29.55
N GLY A 718 -12.16 17.87 -29.05
CA GLY A 718 -11.37 18.13 -27.85
C GLY A 718 -11.91 17.42 -26.60
N PRO A 719 -11.09 17.31 -25.53
CA PRO A 719 -11.42 16.56 -24.32
C PRO A 719 -12.62 17.13 -23.55
N THR A 720 -13.33 16.26 -22.84
CA THR A 720 -14.40 16.62 -21.90
C THR A 720 -14.00 16.26 -20.48
N VAL A 721 -14.26 17.17 -19.53
CA VAL A 721 -13.98 16.98 -18.11
C VAL A 721 -15.22 17.38 -17.30
N SER A 722 -15.70 16.49 -16.44
CA SER A 722 -16.79 16.75 -15.50
C SER A 722 -16.34 16.55 -14.06
N GLU A 723 -16.92 17.32 -13.14
CA GLU A 723 -16.77 17.17 -11.69
C GLU A 723 -18.05 16.57 -11.14
N LEU A 724 -17.97 15.36 -10.56
CA LEU A 724 -19.18 14.64 -10.11
C LEU A 724 -19.64 15.05 -8.71
N TYR A 725 -18.69 15.41 -7.83
CA TYR A 725 -18.94 15.70 -6.41
C TYR A 725 -18.52 17.11 -5.97
N SER A 726 -18.14 17.95 -6.93
CA SER A 726 -17.67 19.31 -6.65
C SER A 726 -18.40 20.30 -7.55
N LEU A 727 -18.87 21.40 -6.94
CA LEU A 727 -19.36 22.57 -7.67
C LEU A 727 -18.22 23.54 -8.02
N LYS A 728 -16.98 23.24 -7.61
CA LYS A 728 -15.81 24.06 -7.98
C LYS A 728 -15.55 23.87 -9.48
N LYS A 729 -14.98 24.89 -10.11
CA LYS A 729 -14.41 24.75 -11.45
C LYS A 729 -13.38 23.62 -11.43
N ASN A 730 -13.41 22.76 -12.45
CA ASN A 730 -12.46 21.65 -12.51
C ASN A 730 -11.01 22.14 -12.51
N THR A 731 -10.13 21.35 -11.90
CA THR A 731 -8.68 21.62 -11.78
C THR A 731 -7.89 21.12 -12.99
N ALA A 732 -8.55 20.59 -14.02
CA ALA A 732 -7.86 20.05 -15.19
C ALA A 732 -7.18 21.16 -15.98
N VAL A 733 -5.90 20.97 -16.29
CA VAL A 733 -5.12 21.87 -17.13
C VAL A 733 -5.19 21.35 -18.56
N ILE A 734 -6.00 22.01 -19.38
CA ILE A 734 -6.12 21.75 -20.83
C ILE A 734 -5.48 22.92 -21.56
N LYS A 735 -4.30 22.72 -22.15
CA LYS A 735 -3.54 23.80 -22.81
C LYS A 735 -2.74 23.31 -24.00
N ASP A 736 -2.38 24.23 -24.88
CA ASP A 736 -1.46 23.97 -26.00
C ASP A 736 -1.91 22.81 -26.91
N ASN A 737 -3.23 22.58 -27.03
CA ASN A 737 -3.78 21.53 -27.88
C ASN A 737 -4.25 22.14 -29.22
N GLU A 738 -3.96 21.48 -30.33
CA GLU A 738 -4.37 21.88 -31.68
C GLU A 738 -5.61 21.07 -32.10
N GLU A 739 -6.68 21.73 -32.52
CA GLU A 739 -7.85 21.08 -33.11
C GLU A 739 -7.93 21.42 -34.60
N SER A 740 -8.11 20.41 -35.46
CA SER A 740 -8.31 20.58 -36.90
C SER A 740 -9.42 19.66 -37.38
N GLN A 741 -10.36 20.22 -38.16
CA GLN A 741 -11.47 19.45 -38.74
C GLN A 741 -11.08 18.66 -39.99
#